data_AF-A0A166CJZ1-F1
#
_entry.id   AF-A0A166CJZ1-F1
#
_cell.length_a   1.000
_cell.length_b   1.000
_cell.length_c   1.000
_cell.angle_alpha   90.00
_cell.angle_beta   90.00
_cell.angle_gamma   90.00
#
_symmetry.space_group_name_H-M   'P 1'
#
loop_
_entity.id
_entity.type
_entity.pdbx_description
1 polymer ?
#
loop_
_entity_poly.entity_id
_entity_poly.type
_entity_poly.pdbx_seq_one_letter_code
_entity_poly.pdbx_strand_id
1 'polypeptide(L)'
;MKNIKIKRLSCFLTVLVFVFVVFSGSSSVFAVDDFDFIQNKVDSGTNMINLGNETYIPGSVNTVLVNKDSVVIKGSSANSKAVLDGGGSGSRIMSVTGDNVHLENLVFKNADVNAFGGALASYGVNLTIVNCEFVNNKAMVGAIILSNESTNAVIQNCVFVNNQAAYSNESGGGGGGAIDSHSSNGQIINCTFTNNTAIEIGGALYFIFGSNNTVTGCTFQNNTAPHGGAIYTGTAGTTLKISRSTFANNKANNNGGAIYSTNLLSIDGSNFTRNFAPNGGSIYSIANLNVTNSVFKENNATNGGAIRSTSVINIRGSVFDLNKASNGGAIYSTNTLNMVNNNFTNNKATNNGGGIYTDNVLAISGSSFVNNVATNNGGGISVLSTSRTTIASTKFTSNSAKNGGGVYNNAPLAISNSYFNSNKANANGGAIYANKNLNISGGSLTSNSAGYGSGIYNLANLRVSKVSISSNIANVISISLKTPTVVKPGNKLTVNIYLKTGDNILGAIYNSKGNTYINGSRKTPSDKTPDKIFSSAIAGSKKSIKSNINGVAARTYTVSKTAKKVVVSVSYSQGGKKWTISESVKVSSTAPSTPKTKTYTNKKSVSTASSASSGSGKSGSSVTVSLLNHENSHLASLVNMSKYTISSKKISYWNLKKESYTAVTDSLYKVNKDGWYSGTINSKGGVVWNKMSRKPSTTGTWFNLSSDSNTSNSKRKYSIGKIVPKYANNTSESPLSFFVSVKTSISHKSLTPYISYTYELVNKNTKTKKTVRFFEKSDISIYFASYLSASEIKNYSGALKSTYNCHVNNSAIKKQVVSMISKISGELTPKVKAVAIFNWLKNRHNYRGYSDTWYGAVNSLNLVLKGKIGQSLINCADQAHLTIALYRTMGIPAFYEHGYCKFKHNSSGHYWAKIYISGKWYMLDTTNSGNGFNSHTWKLLNIIGRYYELNEKIGNKKISSKILKEL
;
A
#
# COMPACT_ATOMS: atom_id res chain seq x y z
N MET A 1 -35.01 6.65 -62.56
CA MET A 1 -34.52 5.26 -62.50
C MET A 1 -34.19 4.88 -61.06
N LYS A 2 -34.91 3.89 -60.52
CA LYS A 2 -34.66 2.98 -59.37
C LYS A 2 -34.09 3.59 -58.05
N ASN A 3 -34.90 3.75 -56.98
CA ASN A 3 -35.22 2.77 -55.90
C ASN A 3 -33.97 2.42 -55.04
N ILE A 4 -33.88 2.63 -53.71
CA ILE A 4 -34.78 2.32 -52.59
C ILE A 4 -34.38 3.11 -51.31
N LYS A 5 -35.40 3.42 -50.50
CA LYS A 5 -35.40 4.07 -49.16
C LYS A 5 -34.87 3.14 -48.05
N ILE A 6 -34.43 3.70 -46.91
CA ILE A 6 -35.03 3.46 -45.57
C ILE A 6 -34.73 4.66 -44.66
N LYS A 7 -35.82 5.21 -44.12
CA LYS A 7 -35.93 6.37 -43.24
C LYS A 7 -35.55 6.01 -41.80
N ARG A 8 -34.84 6.93 -41.13
CA ARG A 8 -35.01 7.16 -39.69
C ARG A 8 -36.37 7.83 -39.48
N LEU A 9 -37.20 7.29 -38.59
CA LEU A 9 -38.42 7.96 -38.14
C LEU A 9 -38.28 8.26 -36.64
N SER A 10 -38.32 9.55 -36.35
CA SER A 10 -38.53 10.15 -35.04
C SER A 10 -39.97 10.63 -35.03
N CYS A 11 -40.79 10.18 -34.08
CA CYS A 11 -42.11 10.76 -33.77
C CYS A 11 -42.18 10.81 -32.24
N PHE A 12 -42.01 11.98 -31.62
CA PHE A 12 -43.02 13.03 -31.38
C PHE A 12 -44.28 12.57 -30.64
N LEU A 13 -44.34 13.14 -29.44
CA LEU A 13 -45.35 13.20 -28.40
C LEU A 13 -46.74 13.58 -28.94
N THR A 14 -47.78 12.86 -28.51
CA THR A 14 -49.17 13.32 -28.60
C THR A 14 -49.80 13.20 -27.22
N VAL A 15 -50.13 14.36 -26.64
CA VAL A 15 -51.02 14.49 -25.48
C VAL A 15 -52.42 14.62 -26.05
N LEU A 16 -53.34 13.72 -25.68
CA LEU A 16 -54.76 13.88 -25.96
C LEU A 16 -55.50 14.08 -24.64
N VAL A 17 -56.07 15.27 -24.49
CA VAL A 17 -57.08 15.62 -23.48
C VAL A 17 -58.42 15.16 -24.02
N PHE A 18 -59.13 14.29 -23.29
CA PHE A 18 -60.53 13.99 -23.58
C PHE A 18 -61.44 14.72 -22.60
N VAL A 19 -62.25 15.63 -23.15
CA VAL A 19 -63.44 16.21 -22.52
C VAL A 19 -64.59 15.24 -22.72
N PHE A 20 -65.27 14.85 -21.65
CA PHE A 20 -66.53 14.09 -21.73
C PHE A 20 -67.73 15.05 -21.72
N VAL A 21 -68.55 14.95 -22.76
CA VAL A 21 -69.94 15.42 -22.79
C VAL A 21 -70.85 14.25 -22.40
N VAL A 22 -71.83 14.55 -21.55
CA VAL A 22 -72.83 13.61 -21.01
C VAL A 22 -73.81 13.17 -22.11
N PHE A 23 -74.03 11.85 -22.23
CA PHE A 23 -75.31 11.28 -22.64
C PHE A 23 -75.59 10.00 -21.84
N SER A 24 -76.80 9.93 -21.30
CA SER A 24 -77.36 8.89 -20.44
C SER A 24 -77.79 7.65 -21.23
N GLY A 25 -77.54 6.45 -20.68
CA GLY A 25 -78.15 5.20 -21.18
C GLY A 25 -77.48 3.92 -20.70
N SER A 26 -78.13 3.23 -19.75
CA SER A 26 -77.95 1.82 -19.34
C SER A 26 -76.54 1.32 -18.99
N SER A 27 -76.31 1.23 -17.68
CA SER A 27 -75.23 0.50 -17.01
C SER A 27 -75.22 -0.98 -17.37
N SER A 28 -74.29 -1.37 -18.24
CA SER A 28 -73.61 -2.67 -18.13
C SER A 28 -72.29 -2.39 -17.43
N VAL A 29 -72.13 -2.96 -16.23
CA VAL A 29 -70.85 -2.92 -15.50
C VAL A 29 -69.87 -3.75 -16.32
N PHE A 30 -69.04 -3.10 -17.13
CA PHE A 30 -67.84 -3.73 -17.66
C PHE A 30 -67.03 -4.17 -16.43
N ALA A 31 -66.86 -5.48 -16.25
CA ALA A 31 -65.94 -6.00 -15.25
C ALA A 31 -64.57 -5.38 -15.57
N VAL A 32 -64.12 -4.47 -14.71
CA VAL A 32 -62.78 -3.92 -14.84
C VAL A 32 -61.86 -5.03 -14.36
N ASP A 33 -60.93 -5.45 -15.22
CA ASP A 33 -59.83 -6.31 -14.78
C ASP A 33 -59.01 -5.52 -13.75
N ASP A 34 -59.16 -5.88 -12.48
CA ASP A 34 -58.57 -5.17 -11.34
C ASP A 34 -57.98 -6.17 -10.32
N PHE A 35 -57.37 -5.64 -9.27
CA PHE A 35 -56.84 -6.48 -8.19
C PHE A 35 -57.95 -7.17 -7.38
N ASP A 36 -59.18 -6.65 -7.37
CA ASP A 36 -60.32 -7.29 -6.71
C ASP A 36 -60.64 -8.65 -7.37
N PHE A 37 -60.57 -8.72 -8.70
CA PHE A 37 -60.74 -9.97 -9.45
C PHE A 37 -59.76 -11.04 -8.99
N ILE A 38 -58.47 -10.70 -8.87
CA ILE A 38 -57.42 -11.64 -8.47
C ILE A 38 -57.61 -12.04 -6.99
N GLN A 39 -57.92 -11.08 -6.12
CA GLN A 39 -58.13 -11.34 -4.69
C GLN A 39 -59.30 -12.29 -4.46
N ASN A 40 -60.43 -12.08 -5.13
CA ASN A 40 -61.60 -12.94 -5.02
C ASN A 40 -61.29 -14.40 -5.42
N LYS A 41 -60.40 -14.62 -6.41
CA LYS A 41 -59.95 -15.97 -6.78
C LYS A 41 -59.10 -16.60 -5.68
N VAL A 42 -58.19 -15.86 -5.07
CA VAL A 42 -57.39 -16.36 -3.93
C VAL A 42 -58.31 -16.71 -2.75
N ASP A 43 -59.24 -15.83 -2.39
CA ASP A 43 -60.13 -16.01 -1.24
C ASP A 43 -61.09 -17.20 -1.41
N SER A 44 -61.49 -17.50 -2.65
CA SER A 44 -62.28 -18.68 -2.99
C SER A 44 -61.53 -20.02 -2.84
N GLY A 45 -60.22 -19.99 -2.58
CA GLY A 45 -59.38 -21.20 -2.49
C GLY A 45 -58.99 -21.77 -3.86
N THR A 46 -59.01 -20.95 -4.92
CA THR A 46 -58.58 -21.39 -6.25
C THR A 46 -57.05 -21.53 -6.29
N ASN A 47 -56.56 -22.77 -6.46
CA ASN A 47 -55.11 -23.03 -6.53
C ASN A 47 -54.48 -22.62 -7.87
N MET A 48 -55.24 -22.54 -8.97
CA MET A 48 -54.72 -22.16 -10.29
C MET A 48 -55.49 -20.96 -10.85
N ILE A 49 -54.85 -19.80 -10.86
CA ILE A 49 -55.40 -18.53 -11.31
C ILE A 49 -54.73 -18.19 -12.64
N ASN A 50 -55.48 -18.35 -13.73
CA ASN A 50 -55.04 -17.98 -15.08
C ASN A 50 -55.57 -16.58 -15.41
N LEU A 51 -54.66 -15.66 -15.68
CA LEU A 51 -54.93 -14.29 -16.08
C LEU A 51 -54.79 -14.17 -17.61
N GLY A 52 -55.63 -13.32 -18.21
CA GLY A 52 -55.57 -13.04 -19.64
C GLY A 52 -54.41 -12.10 -19.98
N ASN A 53 -54.48 -11.45 -21.14
CA ASN A 53 -53.48 -10.49 -21.60
C ASN A 53 -53.94 -9.04 -21.34
N GLU A 54 -54.59 -8.82 -20.20
CA GLU A 54 -55.12 -7.53 -19.80
C GLU A 54 -54.19 -6.83 -18.79
N THR A 55 -54.54 -5.58 -18.49
CA THR A 55 -53.90 -4.79 -17.42
C THR A 55 -54.84 -4.71 -16.24
N TYR A 56 -54.40 -5.31 -15.14
CA TYR A 56 -55.06 -5.29 -13.84
C TYR A 56 -54.50 -4.11 -13.02
N ILE A 57 -55.41 -3.25 -12.58
CA ILE A 57 -55.11 -2.04 -11.79
C ILE A 57 -55.69 -2.14 -10.36
N PRO A 58 -55.28 -1.27 -9.42
CA PRO A 58 -55.87 -1.23 -8.08
C PRO A 58 -57.37 -0.89 -8.15
N GLY A 59 -58.18 -1.64 -7.43
CA GLY A 59 -59.61 -1.41 -7.27
C GLY A 59 -59.92 -1.00 -5.83
N SER A 60 -60.85 -1.71 -5.17
CA SER A 60 -61.04 -1.62 -3.72
C SER A 60 -59.87 -2.25 -2.94
N VAL A 61 -59.28 -3.29 -3.52
CA VAL A 61 -58.03 -3.91 -3.10
C VAL A 61 -56.86 -3.22 -3.79
N ASN A 62 -55.95 -2.66 -2.97
CA ASN A 62 -54.74 -2.01 -3.46
C ASN A 62 -53.50 -2.91 -3.46
N THR A 63 -53.60 -4.11 -2.84
CA THR A 63 -52.55 -5.13 -2.77
C THR A 63 -53.17 -6.51 -2.78
N VAL A 64 -52.79 -7.37 -3.72
CA VAL A 64 -53.23 -8.78 -3.76
C VAL A 64 -52.52 -9.57 -2.65
N LEU A 65 -53.27 -10.14 -1.73
CA LEU A 65 -52.78 -10.97 -0.63
C LEU A 65 -52.93 -12.45 -0.96
N VAL A 66 -51.80 -13.12 -1.23
CA VAL A 66 -51.72 -14.57 -1.48
C VAL A 66 -51.38 -15.28 -0.17
N ASN A 67 -52.42 -15.60 0.61
CA ASN A 67 -52.31 -16.22 1.94
C ASN A 67 -52.60 -17.73 1.96
N LYS A 68 -52.84 -18.35 0.80
CA LYS A 68 -53.05 -19.79 0.63
C LYS A 68 -51.79 -20.44 0.07
N ASP A 69 -51.53 -21.66 0.51
CA ASP A 69 -50.41 -22.45 0.02
C ASP A 69 -50.69 -23.03 -1.37
N SER A 70 -49.64 -23.35 -2.12
CA SER A 70 -49.71 -24.01 -3.43
C SER A 70 -50.52 -23.26 -4.49
N VAL A 71 -50.61 -21.93 -4.37
CA VAL A 71 -51.27 -21.07 -5.36
C VAL A 71 -50.35 -20.83 -6.55
N VAL A 72 -50.90 -21.02 -7.75
CA VAL A 72 -50.30 -20.71 -9.03
C VAL A 72 -51.02 -19.53 -9.65
N ILE A 73 -50.33 -18.41 -9.88
CA ILE A 73 -50.85 -17.26 -10.61
C ILE A 73 -50.04 -17.09 -11.88
N LYS A 74 -50.71 -17.19 -13.04
CA LYS A 74 -50.02 -17.13 -14.33
C LYS A 74 -50.75 -16.34 -15.39
N GLY A 75 -49.98 -15.60 -16.19
CA GLY A 75 -50.47 -15.00 -17.42
C GLY A 75 -50.65 -16.03 -18.54
N SER A 76 -51.26 -15.60 -19.64
CA SER A 76 -51.66 -16.46 -20.76
C SER A 76 -50.49 -17.18 -21.43
N SER A 77 -49.39 -16.47 -21.69
CA SER A 77 -48.17 -17.07 -22.24
C SER A 77 -46.95 -16.17 -22.07
N ALA A 78 -45.77 -16.67 -22.43
CA ALA A 78 -44.53 -15.89 -22.43
C ALA A 78 -44.59 -14.62 -23.32
N ASN A 79 -45.40 -14.65 -24.39
CA ASN A 79 -45.57 -13.54 -25.33
C ASN A 79 -46.83 -12.70 -25.07
N SER A 80 -47.62 -13.08 -24.06
CA SER A 80 -48.89 -12.44 -23.70
C SER A 80 -49.03 -12.51 -22.18
N LYS A 81 -48.25 -11.67 -21.50
CA LYS A 81 -48.15 -11.63 -20.04
C LYS A 81 -49.27 -10.77 -19.47
N ALA A 82 -49.85 -11.18 -18.35
CA ALA A 82 -50.78 -10.34 -17.60
C ALA A 82 -50.02 -9.19 -16.95
N VAL A 83 -50.56 -7.96 -17.05
CA VAL A 83 -49.92 -6.77 -16.48
C VAL A 83 -50.59 -6.40 -15.17
N LEU A 84 -49.84 -6.41 -14.08
CA LEU A 84 -50.25 -5.91 -12.77
C LEU A 84 -49.62 -4.52 -12.59
N ASP A 85 -50.40 -3.47 -12.81
CA ASP A 85 -49.93 -2.08 -12.77
C ASP A 85 -50.36 -1.43 -11.45
N GLY A 86 -49.40 -1.10 -10.58
CA GLY A 86 -49.68 -0.43 -9.30
C GLY A 86 -50.14 1.03 -9.43
N GLY A 87 -50.10 1.61 -10.64
CA GLY A 87 -50.63 2.94 -10.94
C GLY A 87 -49.92 4.12 -10.25
N GLY A 88 -48.78 3.90 -9.59
CA GLY A 88 -48.11 4.92 -8.76
C GLY A 88 -48.91 5.31 -7.51
N SER A 89 -49.87 4.47 -7.10
CA SER A 89 -50.92 4.78 -6.11
C SER A 89 -50.49 4.79 -4.64
N GLY A 90 -49.20 4.70 -4.32
CA GLY A 90 -48.76 4.57 -2.93
C GLY A 90 -48.78 3.14 -2.37
N SER A 91 -49.16 2.14 -3.17
CA SER A 91 -49.45 0.77 -2.71
C SER A 91 -48.54 -0.29 -3.32
N ARG A 92 -48.35 -1.40 -2.59
CA ARG A 92 -47.67 -2.61 -3.06
C ARG A 92 -48.59 -3.41 -3.99
N ILE A 93 -48.07 -4.05 -5.04
CA ILE A 93 -48.91 -4.87 -5.93
C ILE A 93 -49.33 -6.20 -5.26
N MET A 94 -48.38 -6.96 -4.70
CA MET A 94 -48.67 -8.30 -4.17
C MET A 94 -47.92 -8.62 -2.87
N SER A 95 -48.57 -9.31 -1.94
CA SER A 95 -47.98 -9.86 -0.71
C SER A 95 -48.24 -11.35 -0.63
N VAL A 96 -47.19 -12.16 -0.47
CA VAL A 96 -47.26 -13.62 -0.44
C VAL A 96 -46.88 -14.11 0.95
N THR A 97 -47.83 -14.75 1.64
CA THR A 97 -47.59 -15.41 2.94
C THR A 97 -47.82 -16.91 2.89
N GLY A 98 -48.48 -17.42 1.84
CA GLY A 98 -48.61 -18.87 1.61
C GLY A 98 -47.33 -19.49 1.08
N ASP A 99 -47.16 -20.78 1.37
CA ASP A 99 -46.01 -21.59 0.96
C ASP A 99 -46.21 -22.20 -0.43
N ASN A 100 -45.12 -22.50 -1.14
CA ASN A 100 -45.13 -23.15 -2.47
C ASN A 100 -45.91 -22.36 -3.54
N VAL A 101 -45.87 -21.04 -3.48
CA VAL A 101 -46.53 -20.16 -4.47
C VAL A 101 -45.71 -20.06 -5.75
N HIS A 102 -46.36 -20.16 -6.91
CA HIS A 102 -45.75 -20.06 -8.25
C HIS A 102 -46.33 -18.88 -9.04
N LEU A 103 -45.47 -17.98 -9.50
CA LEU A 103 -45.83 -16.80 -10.29
C LEU A 103 -45.18 -16.89 -11.67
N GLU A 104 -45.98 -16.83 -12.73
CA GLU A 104 -45.47 -17.07 -14.09
C GLU A 104 -46.04 -16.14 -15.16
N ASN A 105 -45.21 -15.65 -16.08
CA ASN A 105 -45.66 -14.84 -17.22
C ASN A 105 -46.43 -13.58 -16.80
N LEU A 106 -45.95 -12.86 -15.77
CA LEU A 106 -46.56 -11.64 -15.23
C LEU A 106 -45.66 -10.43 -15.43
N VAL A 107 -46.25 -9.24 -15.54
CA VAL A 107 -45.54 -7.94 -15.51
C VAL A 107 -45.99 -7.16 -14.29
N PHE A 108 -45.10 -6.90 -13.34
CA PHE A 108 -45.33 -6.02 -12.19
C PHE A 108 -44.72 -4.65 -12.47
N LYS A 109 -45.54 -3.61 -12.54
CA LYS A 109 -45.03 -2.27 -12.88
C LYS A 109 -45.63 -1.13 -12.08
N ASN A 110 -44.87 -0.04 -12.01
CA ASN A 110 -45.28 1.24 -11.43
C ASN A 110 -45.82 1.16 -9.99
N ALA A 111 -45.36 0.20 -9.18
CA ALA A 111 -45.55 0.32 -7.74
C ALA A 111 -44.72 1.51 -7.23
N ASP A 112 -45.29 2.38 -6.39
CA ASP A 112 -44.54 3.40 -5.65
C ASP A 112 -45.01 3.36 -4.21
N VAL A 113 -44.22 2.79 -3.29
CA VAL A 113 -44.62 2.62 -1.89
C VAL A 113 -43.48 2.96 -0.95
N ASN A 114 -43.77 3.65 0.15
CA ASN A 114 -42.81 3.84 1.23
C ASN A 114 -42.78 2.62 2.18
N ALA A 115 -42.58 1.43 1.61
CA ALA A 115 -42.51 0.15 2.32
C ALA A 115 -41.50 -0.78 1.66
N PHE A 116 -41.27 -1.95 2.26
CA PHE A 116 -40.41 -2.97 1.68
C PHE A 116 -41.12 -3.74 0.57
N GLY A 117 -40.46 -3.96 -0.57
CA GLY A 117 -40.99 -4.67 -1.73
C GLY A 117 -42.15 -3.92 -2.39
N GLY A 118 -41.84 -3.10 -3.39
CA GLY A 118 -42.86 -2.33 -4.10
C GLY A 118 -43.81 -3.20 -4.93
N ALA A 119 -43.24 -4.07 -5.76
CA ALA A 119 -44.05 -5.00 -6.54
C ALA A 119 -44.50 -6.19 -5.68
N LEU A 120 -43.56 -6.81 -4.95
CA LEU A 120 -43.83 -8.07 -4.28
C LEU A 120 -43.10 -8.15 -2.92
N ALA A 121 -43.83 -8.58 -1.89
CA ALA A 121 -43.23 -9.01 -0.64
C ALA A 121 -43.56 -10.47 -0.38
N SER A 122 -42.55 -11.26 -0.06
CA SER A 122 -42.70 -12.69 0.25
C SER A 122 -42.29 -12.99 1.68
N TYR A 123 -43.11 -13.82 2.32
CA TYR A 123 -42.91 -14.40 3.65
C TYR A 123 -43.08 -15.93 3.66
N GLY A 124 -43.62 -16.55 2.60
CA GLY A 124 -43.77 -18.01 2.48
C GLY A 124 -42.53 -18.71 1.93
N VAL A 125 -42.35 -20.00 2.26
CA VAL A 125 -41.25 -20.84 1.74
C VAL A 125 -41.50 -21.25 0.29
N ASN A 126 -40.42 -21.56 -0.45
CA ASN A 126 -40.48 -22.12 -1.81
C ASN A 126 -41.22 -21.24 -2.84
N LEU A 127 -41.17 -19.91 -2.71
CA LEU A 127 -41.68 -19.00 -3.75
C LEU A 127 -40.94 -19.23 -5.08
N THR A 128 -41.68 -19.47 -6.15
CA THR A 128 -41.14 -19.60 -7.51
C THR A 128 -41.67 -18.49 -8.40
N ILE A 129 -40.77 -17.76 -9.07
CA ILE A 129 -41.10 -16.69 -10.03
C ILE A 129 -40.42 -17.00 -11.36
N VAL A 130 -41.19 -17.20 -12.43
CA VAL A 130 -40.68 -17.61 -13.74
C VAL A 130 -41.19 -16.71 -14.86
N ASN A 131 -40.27 -16.23 -15.70
CA ASN A 131 -40.60 -15.44 -16.90
C ASN A 131 -41.43 -14.18 -16.61
N CYS A 132 -41.20 -13.55 -15.46
CA CYS A 132 -41.88 -12.33 -15.06
C CYS A 132 -41.02 -11.08 -15.32
N GLU A 133 -41.67 -9.92 -15.39
CA GLU A 133 -41.02 -8.62 -15.54
C GLU A 133 -41.37 -7.70 -14.38
N PHE A 134 -40.39 -6.96 -13.88
CA PHE A 134 -40.53 -5.98 -12.81
C PHE A 134 -40.01 -4.64 -13.33
N VAL A 135 -40.90 -3.69 -13.58
CA VAL A 135 -40.60 -2.48 -14.35
C VAL A 135 -41.01 -1.21 -13.60
N ASN A 136 -40.06 -0.29 -13.43
CA ASN A 136 -40.31 1.02 -12.80
C ASN A 136 -40.94 0.94 -11.39
N ASN A 137 -40.65 -0.12 -10.62
CA ASN A 137 -41.15 -0.21 -9.25
C ASN A 137 -40.22 0.57 -8.31
N LYS A 138 -40.82 1.37 -7.45
CA LYS A 138 -40.16 2.25 -6.50
C LYS A 138 -40.61 1.90 -5.09
N ALA A 139 -39.63 1.66 -4.22
CA ALA A 139 -39.89 1.22 -2.85
C ALA A 139 -38.85 1.76 -1.88
N MET A 140 -39.03 1.48 -0.58
CA MET A 140 -37.97 1.71 0.41
C MET A 140 -36.82 0.72 0.19
N VAL A 141 -37.14 -0.55 -0.06
CA VAL A 141 -36.19 -1.57 -0.55
C VAL A 141 -36.85 -2.41 -1.64
N GLY A 142 -36.13 -2.62 -2.73
CA GLY A 142 -36.47 -3.51 -3.85
C GLY A 142 -37.84 -3.40 -4.52
N ALA A 143 -37.90 -3.83 -5.78
CA ALA A 143 -39.18 -4.25 -6.35
C ALA A 143 -39.70 -5.49 -5.60
N ILE A 144 -38.81 -6.40 -5.23
CA ILE A 144 -39.09 -7.61 -4.45
C ILE A 144 -38.38 -7.55 -3.10
N ILE A 145 -39.08 -7.89 -2.02
CA ILE A 145 -38.47 -8.30 -0.74
C ILE A 145 -38.73 -9.78 -0.49
N LEU A 146 -37.67 -10.54 -0.25
CA LEU A 146 -37.74 -11.92 0.24
C LEU A 146 -37.36 -11.92 1.72
N SER A 147 -38.31 -12.23 2.61
CA SER A 147 -38.04 -12.31 4.04
C SER A 147 -37.07 -13.44 4.38
N ASN A 148 -36.62 -13.47 5.64
CA ASN A 148 -35.84 -14.59 6.19
C ASN A 148 -36.61 -15.91 6.17
N GLU A 149 -37.95 -15.88 6.19
CA GLU A 149 -38.78 -17.08 6.08
C GLU A 149 -38.87 -17.59 4.64
N SER A 150 -38.65 -16.74 3.63
CA SER A 150 -38.76 -17.09 2.19
C SER A 150 -37.62 -17.98 1.66
N THR A 151 -37.27 -19.02 2.41
CA THR A 151 -36.19 -19.95 2.06
C THR A 151 -36.49 -20.71 0.76
N ASN A 152 -35.43 -21.08 0.04
CA ASN A 152 -35.48 -21.79 -1.24
C ASN A 152 -36.22 -21.05 -2.37
N ALA A 153 -36.38 -19.73 -2.29
CA ALA A 153 -37.00 -18.96 -3.36
C ALA A 153 -36.22 -19.10 -4.69
N VAL A 154 -36.94 -19.31 -5.78
CA VAL A 154 -36.39 -19.44 -7.14
C VAL A 154 -36.93 -18.33 -8.03
N ILE A 155 -36.03 -17.51 -8.58
CA ILE A 155 -36.38 -16.45 -9.54
C ILE A 155 -35.63 -16.74 -10.83
N GLN A 156 -36.37 -17.07 -11.89
CA GLN A 156 -35.82 -17.61 -13.12
C GLN A 156 -36.36 -16.93 -14.38
N ASN A 157 -35.47 -16.63 -15.33
CA ASN A 157 -35.80 -16.03 -16.62
C ASN A 157 -36.56 -14.69 -16.48
N CYS A 158 -36.33 -13.95 -15.40
CA CYS A 158 -37.03 -12.70 -15.11
C CYS A 158 -36.25 -11.46 -15.56
N VAL A 159 -36.98 -10.37 -15.80
CA VAL A 159 -36.41 -9.07 -16.23
C VAL A 159 -36.75 -7.99 -15.21
N PHE A 160 -35.74 -7.26 -14.74
CA PHE A 160 -35.85 -6.17 -13.76
C PHE A 160 -35.31 -4.88 -14.37
N VAL A 161 -36.18 -3.92 -14.66
CA VAL A 161 -35.83 -2.69 -15.38
C VAL A 161 -36.26 -1.46 -14.59
N ASN A 162 -35.31 -0.53 -14.38
CA ASN A 162 -35.55 0.78 -13.77
C ASN A 162 -36.21 0.71 -12.37
N ASN A 163 -36.01 -0.35 -11.60
CA ASN A 163 -36.53 -0.43 -10.24
C ASN A 163 -35.63 0.34 -9.27
N GLN A 164 -36.23 0.94 -8.24
CA GLN A 164 -35.57 1.92 -7.39
C GLN A 164 -35.85 1.67 -5.91
N ALA A 165 -34.79 1.46 -5.12
CA ALA A 165 -34.83 1.64 -3.67
C ALA A 165 -34.58 3.13 -3.39
N ALA A 166 -35.65 3.91 -3.26
CA ALA A 166 -35.63 5.37 -3.34
C ALA A 166 -35.81 6.09 -1.99
N TYR A 167 -36.24 5.37 -0.94
CA TYR A 167 -36.50 5.95 0.37
C TYR A 167 -35.48 5.46 1.40
N SER A 168 -34.93 6.38 2.20
CA SER A 168 -34.05 6.05 3.32
C SER A 168 -34.87 5.85 4.58
N ASN A 169 -34.57 4.83 5.38
CA ASN A 169 -35.11 4.72 6.74
C ASN A 169 -34.08 5.21 7.78
N GLU A 170 -34.54 5.49 9.01
CA GLU A 170 -33.69 5.90 10.14
C GLU A 170 -32.66 4.82 10.55
N SER A 171 -32.78 3.61 10.00
CA SER A 171 -31.93 2.45 10.26
C SER A 171 -30.89 2.16 9.16
N GLY A 172 -30.81 2.97 8.09
CA GLY A 172 -29.82 2.84 7.00
C GLY A 172 -30.06 1.68 6.01
N GLY A 173 -31.31 1.48 5.56
CA GLY A 173 -31.70 0.35 4.71
C GLY A 173 -32.34 0.75 3.38
N GLY A 174 -31.64 1.48 2.51
CA GLY A 174 -32.03 1.60 1.09
C GLY A 174 -31.28 0.59 0.21
N GLY A 175 -31.76 -0.66 0.16
CA GLY A 175 -31.05 -1.79 -0.43
C GLY A 175 -31.73 -2.47 -1.62
N GLY A 176 -30.93 -2.98 -2.58
CA GLY A 176 -31.36 -3.96 -3.57
C GLY A 176 -32.44 -3.44 -4.52
N GLY A 177 -32.15 -2.41 -5.32
CA GLY A 177 -33.16 -1.68 -6.12
C GLY A 177 -34.15 -2.55 -6.91
N ALA A 178 -33.75 -3.76 -7.32
CA ALA A 178 -34.64 -4.77 -7.86
C ALA A 178 -35.09 -5.81 -6.80
N ILE A 179 -34.15 -6.44 -6.09
CA ILE A 179 -34.46 -7.46 -5.09
C ILE A 179 -33.64 -7.21 -3.83
N ASP A 180 -34.33 -7.16 -2.71
CA ASP A 180 -33.75 -7.29 -1.38
C ASP A 180 -34.04 -8.71 -0.84
N SER A 181 -32.99 -9.45 -0.47
CA SER A 181 -33.07 -10.86 -0.13
C SER A 181 -32.46 -11.16 1.24
N HIS A 182 -33.34 -11.56 2.15
CA HIS A 182 -33.00 -12.06 3.48
C HIS A 182 -33.06 -13.60 3.53
N SER A 183 -33.59 -14.23 2.48
CA SER A 183 -33.79 -15.68 2.35
C SER A 183 -32.50 -16.49 2.25
N SER A 184 -32.51 -17.72 2.77
CA SER A 184 -31.45 -18.72 2.54
C SER A 184 -31.80 -19.66 1.38
N ASN A 185 -30.77 -20.23 0.74
CA ASN A 185 -30.86 -21.13 -0.43
C ASN A 185 -31.58 -20.54 -1.64
N GLY A 186 -31.68 -19.21 -1.74
CA GLY A 186 -32.28 -18.52 -2.86
C GLY A 186 -31.48 -18.69 -4.15
N GLN A 187 -32.19 -18.83 -5.27
CA GLN A 187 -31.61 -19.01 -6.59
C GLN A 187 -32.11 -17.94 -7.56
N ILE A 188 -31.19 -17.20 -8.15
CA ILE A 188 -31.48 -16.24 -9.22
C ILE A 188 -30.82 -16.75 -10.50
N ILE A 189 -31.62 -17.11 -11.51
CA ILE A 189 -31.18 -17.88 -12.68
C ILE A 189 -31.62 -17.20 -13.97
N ASN A 190 -30.67 -16.94 -14.86
CA ASN A 190 -30.93 -16.37 -16.21
C ASN A 190 -31.76 -15.08 -16.19
N CYS A 191 -31.60 -14.26 -15.14
CA CYS A 191 -32.31 -13.00 -15.00
C CYS A 191 -31.51 -11.83 -15.57
N THR A 192 -32.21 -10.77 -15.99
CA THR A 192 -31.60 -9.52 -16.46
C THR A 192 -31.98 -8.36 -15.55
N PHE A 193 -31.00 -7.62 -15.06
CA PHE A 193 -31.13 -6.45 -14.19
C PHE A 193 -30.54 -5.24 -14.90
N THR A 194 -31.39 -4.33 -15.37
CA THR A 194 -30.98 -3.16 -16.14
C THR A 194 -31.45 -1.86 -15.51
N ASN A 195 -30.52 -0.91 -15.36
CA ASN A 195 -30.78 0.44 -14.85
C ASN A 195 -31.47 0.49 -13.47
N ASN A 196 -31.31 -0.53 -12.63
CA ASN A 196 -31.86 -0.49 -11.27
C ASN A 196 -30.97 0.38 -10.38
N THR A 197 -31.59 1.10 -9.45
CA THR A 197 -30.89 2.05 -8.58
C THR A 197 -31.24 1.86 -7.11
N ALA A 198 -30.27 2.16 -6.25
CA ALA A 198 -30.50 2.25 -4.81
C ALA A 198 -29.77 3.47 -4.24
N ILE A 199 -30.39 4.15 -3.29
CA ILE A 199 -29.80 5.33 -2.66
C ILE A 199 -28.64 5.01 -1.71
N GLU A 200 -28.48 3.76 -1.27
CA GLU A 200 -27.39 3.36 -0.36
C GLU A 200 -26.59 2.14 -0.85
N ILE A 201 -27.23 0.99 -1.05
CA ILE A 201 -26.53 -0.29 -1.28
C ILE A 201 -27.22 -1.16 -2.33
N GLY A 202 -26.44 -1.84 -3.17
CA GLY A 202 -26.94 -2.86 -4.11
C GLY A 202 -27.92 -2.29 -5.13
N GLY A 203 -27.43 -1.72 -6.23
CA GLY A 203 -28.32 -1.08 -7.21
C GLY A 203 -29.35 -2.03 -7.81
N ALA A 204 -29.04 -3.32 -7.91
CA ALA A 204 -29.97 -4.36 -8.29
C ALA A 204 -30.31 -5.29 -7.11
N LEU A 205 -29.30 -5.91 -6.50
CA LEU A 205 -29.49 -6.95 -5.49
C LEU A 205 -28.85 -6.59 -4.16
N TYR A 206 -29.55 -6.90 -3.09
CA TYR A 206 -29.01 -6.90 -1.74
C TYR A 206 -29.21 -8.27 -1.07
N PHE A 207 -28.13 -8.85 -0.55
CA PHE A 207 -28.16 -10.07 0.27
C PHE A 207 -27.68 -9.77 1.69
N ILE A 208 -28.54 -9.92 2.70
CA ILE A 208 -28.18 -9.58 4.09
C ILE A 208 -27.94 -10.80 4.98
N PHE A 209 -28.97 -11.58 5.34
CA PHE A 209 -28.90 -12.66 6.34
C PHE A 209 -28.82 -14.07 5.72
N GLY A 210 -29.25 -14.21 4.47
CA GLY A 210 -29.35 -15.48 3.77
C GLY A 210 -28.01 -16.19 3.55
N SER A 211 -28.00 -17.52 3.72
CA SER A 211 -26.88 -18.39 3.41
C SER A 211 -27.11 -19.18 2.12
N ASN A 212 -26.03 -19.61 1.46
CA ASN A 212 -26.04 -20.47 0.26
C ASN A 212 -26.81 -19.91 -0.95
N ASN A 213 -26.93 -18.58 -1.05
CA ASN A 213 -27.58 -17.95 -2.19
C ASN A 213 -26.73 -18.08 -3.46
N THR A 214 -27.39 -18.25 -4.60
CA THR A 214 -26.75 -18.42 -5.91
C THR A 214 -27.28 -17.45 -6.95
N VAL A 215 -26.38 -16.95 -7.81
CA VAL A 215 -26.69 -16.13 -8.98
C VAL A 215 -26.03 -16.77 -10.20
N THR A 216 -26.82 -17.24 -11.16
CA THR A 216 -26.32 -18.06 -12.28
C THR A 216 -26.87 -17.55 -13.60
N GLY A 217 -26.02 -17.38 -14.61
CA GLY A 217 -26.46 -17.01 -15.97
C GLY A 217 -27.07 -15.61 -16.08
N CYS A 218 -26.87 -14.74 -15.09
CA CYS A 218 -27.56 -13.45 -15.00
C CYS A 218 -26.78 -12.31 -15.68
N THR A 219 -27.50 -11.27 -16.09
CA THR A 219 -26.91 -10.04 -16.65
C THR A 219 -27.27 -8.83 -15.78
N PHE A 220 -26.26 -8.08 -15.34
CA PHE A 220 -26.38 -6.85 -14.59
C PHE A 220 -25.80 -5.70 -15.41
N GLN A 221 -26.65 -4.81 -15.90
CA GLN A 221 -26.27 -3.71 -16.77
C GLN A 221 -26.69 -2.35 -16.21
N ASN A 222 -25.77 -1.39 -16.20
CA ASN A 222 -26.04 0.01 -15.83
C ASN A 222 -26.69 0.21 -14.45
N ASN A 223 -26.55 -0.74 -13.52
CA ASN A 223 -27.11 -0.58 -12.18
C ASN A 223 -26.22 0.37 -11.35
N THR A 224 -26.84 1.16 -10.48
CA THR A 224 -26.14 2.21 -9.73
C THR A 224 -26.54 2.26 -8.26
N ALA A 225 -25.56 2.27 -7.36
CA ALA A 225 -25.74 2.53 -5.93
C ALA A 225 -24.43 3.05 -5.32
N PRO A 226 -24.42 3.75 -4.17
CA PRO A 226 -23.16 4.14 -3.53
C PRO A 226 -22.20 2.99 -3.21
N HIS A 227 -22.71 1.81 -2.85
CA HIS A 227 -21.94 0.59 -2.63
C HIS A 227 -22.53 -0.59 -3.40
N GLY A 228 -21.71 -1.29 -4.19
CA GLY A 228 -22.18 -2.43 -4.98
C GLY A 228 -23.15 -1.98 -6.06
N GLY A 229 -22.64 -1.40 -7.14
CA GLY A 229 -23.49 -0.80 -8.18
C GLY A 229 -24.55 -1.77 -8.72
N ALA A 230 -24.25 -3.07 -8.76
CA ALA A 230 -25.23 -4.13 -8.97
C ALA A 230 -25.58 -4.86 -7.66
N ILE A 231 -24.60 -5.43 -6.97
CA ILE A 231 -24.82 -6.34 -5.83
C ILE A 231 -24.10 -5.83 -4.60
N TYR A 232 -24.79 -5.81 -3.46
CA TYR A 232 -24.21 -5.64 -2.14
C TYR A 232 -24.50 -6.86 -1.27
N THR A 233 -23.52 -7.29 -0.45
CA THR A 233 -23.75 -8.29 0.59
C THR A 233 -23.55 -7.66 1.97
N GLY A 234 -24.43 -7.98 2.93
CA GLY A 234 -24.55 -7.30 4.22
C GLY A 234 -23.85 -7.99 5.40
N THR A 235 -24.19 -9.24 5.71
CA THR A 235 -23.75 -9.87 6.97
C THR A 235 -22.63 -10.89 6.81
N ALA A 236 -21.46 -10.57 7.35
CA ALA A 236 -20.28 -11.44 7.34
C ALA A 236 -20.59 -12.84 7.92
N GLY A 237 -20.12 -13.89 7.23
CA GLY A 237 -20.27 -15.29 7.65
C GLY A 237 -21.10 -16.14 6.69
N THR A 238 -21.81 -15.53 5.75
CA THR A 238 -22.54 -16.25 4.70
C THR A 238 -21.70 -16.38 3.41
N THR A 239 -22.18 -17.20 2.47
CA THR A 239 -21.54 -17.42 1.17
C THR A 239 -22.48 -17.04 0.03
N LEU A 240 -22.00 -16.25 -0.91
CA LEU A 240 -22.66 -15.99 -2.19
C LEU A 240 -21.86 -16.64 -3.32
N LYS A 241 -22.53 -17.45 -4.15
CA LYS A 241 -21.94 -18.07 -5.34
C LYS A 241 -22.50 -17.41 -6.59
N ILE A 242 -21.61 -16.90 -7.44
CA ILE A 242 -21.96 -16.29 -8.72
C ILE A 242 -21.30 -17.10 -9.82
N SER A 243 -22.08 -17.51 -10.83
CA SER A 243 -21.54 -18.24 -11.97
C SER A 243 -22.11 -17.77 -13.30
N ARG A 244 -21.29 -17.84 -14.36
CA ARG A 244 -21.70 -17.59 -15.76
C ARG A 244 -22.48 -16.29 -15.95
N SER A 245 -22.16 -15.25 -15.18
CA SER A 245 -22.92 -14.01 -15.15
C SER A 245 -22.12 -12.85 -15.74
N THR A 246 -22.83 -11.82 -16.24
CA THR A 246 -22.23 -10.62 -16.84
C THR A 246 -22.56 -9.38 -16.02
N PHE A 247 -21.55 -8.57 -15.72
CA PHE A 247 -21.66 -7.28 -15.06
C PHE A 247 -21.08 -6.20 -15.96
N ALA A 248 -21.93 -5.41 -16.59
CA ALA A 248 -21.55 -4.40 -17.58
C ALA A 248 -21.96 -2.99 -17.16
N ASN A 249 -21.01 -2.05 -17.18
CA ASN A 249 -21.26 -0.62 -16.96
C ASN A 249 -21.96 -0.29 -15.62
N ASN A 250 -21.82 -1.14 -14.60
CA ASN A 250 -22.38 -0.84 -13.28
C ASN A 250 -21.48 0.18 -12.57
N LYS A 251 -22.11 1.05 -11.78
CA LYS A 251 -21.44 2.20 -11.18
C LYS A 251 -21.70 2.28 -9.68
N ALA A 252 -20.64 2.48 -8.91
CA ALA A 252 -20.75 2.87 -7.52
C ALA A 252 -19.98 4.13 -7.19
N ASN A 253 -20.55 4.96 -6.32
CA ASN A 253 -19.92 6.21 -5.90
C ASN A 253 -18.77 6.00 -4.92
N ASN A 254 -18.76 4.88 -4.17
CA ASN A 254 -17.75 4.60 -3.15
C ASN A 254 -16.97 3.31 -3.43
N ASN A 255 -17.65 2.17 -3.47
CA ASN A 255 -16.99 0.87 -3.40
C ASN A 255 -17.72 -0.19 -4.23
N GLY A 256 -16.97 -0.97 -5.01
CA GLY A 256 -17.49 -2.10 -5.79
C GLY A 256 -18.41 -1.65 -6.90
N GLY A 257 -17.86 -1.28 -8.06
CA GLY A 257 -18.69 -0.75 -9.17
C GLY A 257 -19.75 -1.74 -9.64
N ALA A 258 -19.46 -3.04 -9.57
CA ALA A 258 -20.46 -4.09 -9.70
C ALA A 258 -20.83 -4.68 -8.33
N ILE A 259 -19.85 -5.16 -7.56
CA ILE A 259 -20.10 -5.94 -6.35
C ILE A 259 -19.34 -5.36 -5.16
N TYR A 260 -20.05 -5.11 -4.07
CA TYR A 260 -19.46 -4.96 -2.74
C TYR A 260 -19.75 -6.21 -1.93
N SER A 261 -18.69 -6.89 -1.46
CA SER A 261 -18.84 -8.09 -0.63
C SER A 261 -18.28 -7.93 0.77
N THR A 262 -19.15 -8.13 1.77
CA THR A 262 -18.80 -8.42 3.17
C THR A 262 -18.75 -9.93 3.47
N ASN A 263 -19.13 -10.77 2.49
CA ASN A 263 -19.32 -12.21 2.64
C ASN A 263 -18.27 -13.00 1.85
N LEU A 264 -18.15 -14.30 2.13
CA LEU A 264 -17.36 -15.18 1.27
C LEU A 264 -17.99 -15.16 -0.12
N LEU A 265 -17.24 -14.65 -1.10
CA LEU A 265 -17.71 -14.52 -2.48
C LEU A 265 -16.95 -15.51 -3.35
N SER A 266 -17.70 -16.40 -4.02
CA SER A 266 -17.18 -17.32 -5.01
C SER A 266 -17.71 -16.95 -6.39
N ILE A 267 -16.82 -16.70 -7.34
CA ILE A 267 -17.16 -16.31 -8.70
C ILE A 267 -16.54 -17.29 -9.67
N ASP A 268 -17.33 -17.85 -10.58
CA ASP A 268 -16.86 -18.74 -11.64
C ASP A 268 -17.39 -18.34 -13.01
N GLY A 269 -16.54 -18.37 -14.04
CA GLY A 269 -16.98 -18.23 -15.44
C GLY A 269 -17.69 -16.91 -15.76
N SER A 270 -17.43 -15.83 -15.04
CA SER A 270 -18.21 -14.58 -15.12
C SER A 270 -17.43 -13.44 -15.78
N ASN A 271 -18.14 -12.46 -16.34
CA ASN A 271 -17.55 -11.32 -17.06
C ASN A 271 -17.89 -9.98 -16.37
N PHE A 272 -16.87 -9.15 -16.13
CA PHE A 272 -16.98 -7.83 -15.55
C PHE A 272 -16.39 -6.80 -16.51
N THR A 273 -17.23 -6.03 -17.17
CA THR A 273 -16.82 -5.07 -18.20
C THR A 273 -17.23 -3.65 -17.86
N ARG A 274 -16.28 -2.69 -17.92
CA ARG A 274 -16.54 -1.24 -17.80
C ARG A 274 -17.25 -0.81 -16.51
N ASN A 275 -17.06 -1.55 -15.42
CA ASN A 275 -17.60 -1.15 -14.13
C ASN A 275 -16.71 -0.06 -13.50
N PHE A 276 -17.33 0.82 -12.71
CA PHE A 276 -16.65 1.98 -12.12
C PHE A 276 -16.96 2.17 -10.65
N ALA A 277 -15.92 2.32 -9.84
CA ALA A 277 -16.00 2.83 -8.46
C ALA A 277 -14.63 3.34 -8.00
N PRO A 278 -14.53 4.27 -7.03
CA PRO A 278 -13.23 4.66 -6.47
C PRO A 278 -12.41 3.50 -5.90
N ASN A 279 -13.07 2.48 -5.34
CA ASN A 279 -12.44 1.30 -4.75
C ASN A 279 -13.01 0.03 -5.35
N GLY A 280 -12.19 -0.71 -6.09
CA GLY A 280 -12.63 -1.92 -6.79
C GLY A 280 -13.59 -1.59 -7.92
N GLY A 281 -13.05 -1.30 -9.12
CA GLY A 281 -13.87 -0.83 -10.24
C GLY A 281 -14.97 -1.83 -10.60
N SER A 282 -14.72 -3.13 -10.44
CA SER A 282 -15.75 -4.17 -10.44
C SER A 282 -16.09 -4.61 -9.02
N ILE A 283 -15.11 -5.10 -8.26
CA ILE A 283 -15.34 -5.79 -6.99
C ILE A 283 -14.56 -5.11 -5.88
N TYR A 284 -15.27 -4.76 -4.81
CA TYR A 284 -14.67 -4.47 -3.52
C TYR A 284 -15.03 -5.56 -2.51
N SER A 285 -14.04 -6.29 -2.01
CA SER A 285 -14.27 -7.36 -1.02
C SER A 285 -13.55 -7.09 0.28
N ILE A 286 -14.28 -7.09 1.40
CA ILE A 286 -13.69 -7.08 2.74
C ILE A 286 -13.64 -8.46 3.39
N ALA A 287 -14.26 -9.46 2.76
CA ALA A 287 -14.16 -10.87 3.09
C ALA A 287 -13.43 -11.67 2.01
N ASN A 288 -13.25 -12.97 2.24
CA ASN A 288 -12.51 -13.84 1.33
C ASN A 288 -13.16 -13.87 -0.06
N LEU A 289 -12.32 -13.83 -1.09
CA LEU A 289 -12.75 -13.78 -2.48
C LEU A 289 -12.08 -14.92 -3.27
N ASN A 290 -12.90 -15.79 -3.85
CA ASN A 290 -12.46 -16.86 -4.75
C ASN A 290 -12.97 -16.55 -6.16
N VAL A 291 -12.07 -16.48 -7.13
CA VAL A 291 -12.41 -16.17 -8.52
C VAL A 291 -11.77 -17.18 -9.46
N THR A 292 -12.58 -17.83 -10.29
CA THR A 292 -12.14 -18.81 -11.27
C THR A 292 -12.67 -18.47 -12.66
N ASN A 293 -11.86 -18.71 -13.69
CA ASN A 293 -12.25 -18.68 -15.10
C ASN A 293 -13.03 -17.42 -15.52
N SER A 294 -12.73 -16.27 -14.92
CA SER A 294 -13.52 -15.05 -15.08
C SER A 294 -12.73 -13.97 -15.84
N VAL A 295 -13.45 -13.02 -16.43
CA VAL A 295 -12.88 -11.94 -17.23
C VAL A 295 -13.20 -10.59 -16.59
N PHE A 296 -12.18 -9.75 -16.43
CA PHE A 296 -12.29 -8.37 -15.97
C PHE A 296 -11.71 -7.45 -17.04
N LYS A 297 -12.57 -6.71 -17.72
CA LYS A 297 -12.19 -5.87 -18.85
C LYS A 297 -12.58 -4.40 -18.69
N GLU A 298 -11.64 -3.50 -18.96
CA GLU A 298 -11.91 -2.05 -19.04
C GLU A 298 -12.54 -1.45 -17.75
N ASN A 299 -12.34 -2.06 -16.60
CA ASN A 299 -12.85 -1.55 -15.32
C ASN A 299 -11.93 -0.44 -14.80
N ASN A 300 -12.51 0.52 -14.09
CA ASN A 300 -11.80 1.75 -13.70
C ASN A 300 -12.06 2.13 -12.24
N ALA A 301 -10.97 2.43 -11.52
CA ALA A 301 -11.02 2.82 -10.11
C ALA A 301 -9.89 3.77 -9.70
N THR A 302 -9.90 4.25 -8.45
CA THR A 302 -8.70 4.83 -7.84
C THR A 302 -7.78 3.71 -7.34
N ASN A 303 -8.33 2.66 -6.73
CA ASN A 303 -7.58 1.53 -6.21
C ASN A 303 -8.18 0.21 -6.68
N GLY A 304 -7.39 -0.61 -7.38
CA GLY A 304 -7.83 -1.89 -7.93
C GLY A 304 -8.82 -1.69 -9.08
N GLY A 305 -8.30 -1.50 -10.30
CA GLY A 305 -9.14 -1.14 -11.45
C GLY A 305 -10.26 -2.14 -11.70
N ALA A 306 -9.99 -3.42 -11.47
CA ALA A 306 -11.01 -4.47 -11.40
C ALA A 306 -11.36 -4.81 -9.95
N ILE A 307 -10.37 -5.22 -9.15
CA ILE A 307 -10.59 -5.77 -7.82
C ILE A 307 -9.78 -4.99 -6.79
N ARG A 308 -10.46 -4.57 -5.71
CA ARG A 308 -9.80 -4.19 -4.46
C ARG A 308 -10.28 -5.11 -3.35
N SER A 309 -9.35 -5.65 -2.57
CA SER A 309 -9.75 -6.42 -1.38
C SER A 309 -8.82 -6.23 -0.18
N THR A 310 -9.41 -6.36 1.00
CA THR A 310 -8.73 -6.30 2.31
C THR A 310 -8.63 -7.66 3.00
N SER A 311 -9.13 -8.72 2.38
CA SER A 311 -9.03 -10.10 2.86
C SER A 311 -8.28 -10.99 1.87
N VAL A 312 -8.15 -12.28 2.20
CA VAL A 312 -7.49 -13.27 1.34
C VAL A 312 -8.20 -13.36 -0.02
N ILE A 313 -7.41 -13.35 -1.08
CA ILE A 313 -7.91 -13.49 -2.45
C ILE A 313 -7.23 -14.70 -3.10
N ASN A 314 -8.05 -15.58 -3.68
CA ASN A 314 -7.60 -16.70 -4.50
C ASN A 314 -8.16 -16.52 -5.92
N ILE A 315 -7.27 -16.41 -6.91
CA ILE A 315 -7.68 -16.25 -8.31
C ILE A 315 -7.00 -17.28 -9.19
N ARG A 316 -7.79 -17.98 -10.01
CA ARG A 316 -7.29 -18.98 -10.94
C ARG A 316 -7.90 -18.83 -12.34
N GLY A 317 -7.09 -19.05 -13.37
CA GLY A 317 -7.59 -19.18 -14.76
C GLY A 317 -8.29 -17.93 -15.30
N SER A 318 -8.05 -16.76 -14.71
CA SER A 318 -8.82 -15.55 -14.99
C SER A 318 -8.03 -14.54 -15.82
N VAL A 319 -8.76 -13.65 -16.52
CA VAL A 319 -8.21 -12.63 -17.42
C VAL A 319 -8.51 -11.24 -16.88
N PHE A 320 -7.48 -10.38 -16.84
CA PHE A 320 -7.58 -8.97 -16.50
C PHE A 320 -7.02 -8.17 -17.67
N ASP A 321 -7.90 -7.50 -18.42
CA ASP A 321 -7.55 -6.76 -19.62
C ASP A 321 -7.97 -5.28 -19.53
N LEU A 322 -7.07 -4.37 -19.92
CA LEU A 322 -7.37 -2.94 -20.06
C LEU A 322 -7.93 -2.26 -18.79
N ASN A 323 -7.72 -2.82 -17.60
CA ASN A 323 -8.21 -2.20 -16.37
C ASN A 323 -7.29 -1.03 -15.94
N LYS A 324 -7.88 -0.01 -15.33
CA LYS A 324 -7.19 1.24 -14.99
C LYS A 324 -7.38 1.61 -13.53
N ALA A 325 -6.27 1.99 -12.86
CA ALA A 325 -6.33 2.57 -11.53
C ALA A 325 -5.19 3.55 -11.22
N SER A 326 -5.18 4.12 -10.01
CA SER A 326 -3.98 4.77 -9.48
C SER A 326 -2.99 3.74 -8.93
N ASN A 327 -3.45 2.78 -8.14
CA ASN A 327 -2.65 1.65 -7.67
C ASN A 327 -3.35 0.33 -8.02
N GLY A 328 -2.59 -0.61 -8.58
CA GLY A 328 -3.13 -1.90 -9.01
C GLY A 328 -4.06 -1.73 -10.20
N GLY A 329 -3.51 -1.56 -11.40
CA GLY A 329 -4.31 -1.29 -12.60
C GLY A 329 -5.41 -2.33 -12.80
N ALA A 330 -5.17 -3.59 -12.42
CA ALA A 330 -6.21 -4.59 -12.22
C ALA A 330 -6.53 -4.82 -10.74
N ILE A 331 -5.53 -5.16 -9.92
CA ILE A 331 -5.76 -5.65 -8.54
C ILE A 331 -5.00 -4.82 -7.52
N TYR A 332 -5.71 -4.39 -6.48
CA TYR A 332 -5.14 -3.87 -5.24
C TYR A 332 -5.48 -4.83 -4.08
N SER A 333 -4.49 -5.39 -3.40
CA SER A 333 -4.71 -6.21 -2.19
C SER A 333 -3.90 -5.72 -0.99
N THR A 334 -4.55 -5.60 0.18
CA THR A 334 -3.85 -5.40 1.48
C THR A 334 -3.64 -6.69 2.28
N ASN A 335 -3.98 -7.84 1.70
CA ASN A 335 -3.88 -9.14 2.34
C ASN A 335 -3.25 -10.18 1.38
N THR A 336 -3.16 -11.42 1.81
CA THR A 336 -2.58 -12.52 1.05
C THR A 336 -3.26 -12.67 -0.30
N LEU A 337 -2.45 -12.64 -1.36
CA LEU A 337 -2.89 -12.77 -2.74
C LEU A 337 -2.29 -14.04 -3.37
N ASN A 338 -3.16 -15.02 -3.65
CA ASN A 338 -2.81 -16.29 -4.27
C ASN A 338 -3.31 -16.35 -5.72
N MET A 339 -2.39 -16.54 -6.66
CA MET A 339 -2.68 -16.45 -8.09
C MET A 339 -2.12 -17.67 -8.84
N VAL A 340 -2.97 -18.32 -9.65
CA VAL A 340 -2.58 -19.48 -10.46
C VAL A 340 -3.13 -19.34 -11.89
N ASN A 341 -2.27 -19.43 -12.91
CA ASN A 341 -2.69 -19.47 -14.33
C ASN A 341 -3.56 -18.27 -14.77
N ASN A 342 -3.20 -17.05 -14.37
CA ASN A 342 -3.97 -15.85 -14.73
C ASN A 342 -3.26 -15.04 -15.82
N ASN A 343 -4.02 -14.27 -16.60
CA ASN A 343 -3.48 -13.37 -17.61
C ASN A 343 -3.80 -11.90 -17.29
N PHE A 344 -2.78 -11.06 -17.24
CA PHE A 344 -2.87 -9.62 -17.05
C PHE A 344 -2.36 -8.92 -18.30
N THR A 345 -3.24 -8.30 -19.07
CA THR A 345 -2.89 -7.66 -20.35
C THR A 345 -3.31 -6.19 -20.35
N ASN A 346 -2.42 -5.30 -20.82
CA ASN A 346 -2.71 -3.87 -21.04
C ASN A 346 -3.29 -3.10 -19.83
N ASN A 347 -3.08 -3.56 -18.59
CA ASN A 347 -3.58 -2.86 -17.42
C ASN A 347 -2.68 -1.66 -17.07
N LYS A 348 -3.28 -0.58 -16.57
CA LYS A 348 -2.61 0.71 -16.38
C LYS A 348 -2.79 1.28 -14.98
N ALA A 349 -1.67 1.58 -14.31
CA ALA A 349 -1.64 2.30 -13.03
C ALA A 349 -0.98 3.68 -13.19
N THR A 350 -1.57 4.73 -12.64
CA THR A 350 -0.92 6.07 -12.63
C THR A 350 0.16 6.18 -11.54
N ASN A 351 0.20 5.28 -10.56
CA ASN A 351 1.25 5.19 -9.55
C ASN A 351 1.99 3.85 -9.61
N ASN A 352 1.44 2.78 -9.02
CA ASN A 352 2.19 1.53 -8.81
C ASN A 352 1.39 0.30 -9.23
N GLY A 353 2.09 -0.72 -9.74
CA GLY A 353 1.51 -2.02 -10.06
C GLY A 353 0.56 -1.95 -11.25
N GLY A 354 1.10 -1.92 -12.48
CA GLY A 354 0.26 -1.78 -13.68
C GLY A 354 -0.76 -2.91 -13.80
N GLY A 355 -0.41 -4.14 -13.43
CA GLY A 355 -1.37 -5.21 -13.16
C GLY A 355 -1.75 -5.25 -11.67
N ILE A 356 -0.78 -5.55 -10.80
CA ILE A 356 -1.02 -5.83 -9.38
C ILE A 356 -0.24 -4.88 -8.48
N TYR A 357 -0.93 -4.34 -7.49
CA TYR A 357 -0.32 -3.71 -6.33
C TYR A 357 -0.70 -4.46 -5.05
N THR A 358 0.29 -4.78 -4.22
CA THR A 358 0.05 -5.30 -2.88
C THR A 358 1.09 -4.84 -1.86
N ASP A 359 0.67 -4.63 -0.62
CA ASP A 359 1.54 -4.40 0.54
C ASP A 359 1.67 -5.64 1.44
N ASN A 360 1.18 -6.79 0.99
CA ASN A 360 1.18 -8.05 1.75
C ASN A 360 1.76 -9.23 0.92
N VAL A 361 1.62 -10.45 1.44
CA VAL A 361 2.15 -11.68 0.85
C VAL A 361 1.55 -11.91 -0.53
N LEU A 362 2.43 -12.17 -1.49
CA LEU A 362 2.09 -12.51 -2.86
C LEU A 362 2.65 -13.89 -3.20
N ALA A 363 1.80 -14.77 -3.71
CA ALA A 363 2.17 -16.04 -4.29
C ALA A 363 1.56 -16.16 -5.70
N ILE A 364 2.40 -16.19 -6.73
CA ILE A 364 1.97 -16.33 -8.12
C ILE A 364 2.61 -17.56 -8.76
N SER A 365 1.80 -18.33 -9.50
CA SER A 365 2.29 -19.40 -10.36
C SER A 365 1.60 -19.42 -11.72
N GLY A 366 2.33 -19.85 -12.76
CA GLY A 366 1.76 -20.16 -14.08
C GLY A 366 1.11 -18.99 -14.83
N SER A 367 1.35 -17.75 -14.39
CA SER A 367 0.60 -16.58 -14.87
C SER A 367 1.36 -15.79 -15.95
N SER A 368 0.68 -14.82 -16.58
CA SER A 368 1.26 -13.96 -17.62
C SER A 368 0.92 -12.49 -17.37
N PHE A 369 1.90 -11.61 -17.55
CA PHE A 369 1.79 -10.15 -17.47
C PHE A 369 2.32 -9.55 -18.77
N VAL A 370 1.44 -9.00 -19.60
CA VAL A 370 1.77 -8.47 -20.93
C VAL A 370 1.35 -7.01 -21.05
N ASN A 371 2.28 -6.14 -21.49
CA ASN A 371 2.00 -4.73 -21.79
C ASN A 371 1.36 -3.94 -20.63
N ASN A 372 1.58 -4.35 -19.37
CA ASN A 372 1.06 -3.60 -18.24
C ASN A 372 1.98 -2.41 -17.93
N VAL A 373 1.39 -1.29 -17.54
CA VAL A 373 2.09 0.00 -17.39
C VAL A 373 1.82 0.62 -16.03
N ALA A 374 2.87 1.03 -15.33
CA ALA A 374 2.80 1.88 -14.14
C ALA A 374 3.66 3.13 -14.31
N THR A 375 3.26 4.30 -13.80
CA THR A 375 4.14 5.48 -13.88
C THR A 375 5.37 5.35 -12.98
N ASN A 376 5.20 4.81 -11.75
CA ASN A 376 6.27 4.79 -10.74
C ASN A 376 6.92 3.41 -10.61
N ASN A 377 6.22 2.41 -10.09
CA ASN A 377 6.86 1.15 -9.71
C ASN A 377 6.07 -0.05 -10.20
N GLY A 378 6.75 -1.04 -10.77
CA GLY A 378 6.17 -2.33 -11.12
C GLY A 378 5.21 -2.25 -12.29
N GLY A 379 5.70 -2.36 -13.53
CA GLY A 379 4.83 -2.31 -14.70
C GLY A 379 3.84 -3.46 -14.70
N GLY A 380 4.27 -4.68 -14.35
CA GLY A 380 3.39 -5.79 -14.02
C GLY A 380 2.96 -5.76 -12.56
N ILE A 381 3.92 -5.86 -11.64
CA ILE A 381 3.66 -6.07 -10.20
C ILE A 381 4.47 -5.11 -9.35
N SER A 382 3.83 -4.52 -8.33
CA SER A 382 4.48 -3.79 -7.25
C SER A 382 4.17 -4.41 -5.89
N VAL A 383 5.21 -4.80 -5.14
CA VAL A 383 5.11 -5.39 -3.80
C VAL A 383 5.79 -4.51 -2.74
N LEU A 384 5.04 -4.11 -1.71
CA LEU A 384 5.55 -3.34 -0.55
C LEU A 384 5.56 -4.12 0.79
N SER A 385 5.43 -5.45 0.73
CA SER A 385 5.40 -6.31 1.92
C SER A 385 6.73 -6.40 2.67
N THR A 386 6.65 -6.77 3.96
CA THR A 386 7.79 -7.19 4.78
C THR A 386 7.99 -8.71 4.78
N SER A 387 6.97 -9.48 4.38
CA SER A 387 6.95 -10.93 4.35
C SER A 387 7.48 -11.49 3.03
N ARG A 388 7.94 -12.75 3.03
CA ARG A 388 8.46 -13.39 1.81
C ARG A 388 7.36 -13.55 0.77
N THR A 389 7.68 -13.28 -0.50
CA THR A 389 6.79 -13.46 -1.65
C THR A 389 7.42 -14.39 -2.69
N THR A 390 6.58 -15.01 -3.52
CA THR A 390 7.00 -16.01 -4.51
C THR A 390 6.37 -15.76 -5.88
N ILE A 391 7.18 -15.99 -6.92
CA ILE A 391 6.74 -15.99 -8.32
C ILE A 391 7.33 -17.23 -8.99
N ALA A 392 6.48 -18.10 -9.54
CA ALA A 392 6.90 -19.33 -10.19
C ALA A 392 6.29 -19.43 -11.59
N SER A 393 7.03 -19.97 -12.56
CA SER A 393 6.51 -20.32 -13.89
C SER A 393 5.70 -19.21 -14.56
N THR A 394 6.10 -17.95 -14.38
CA THR A 394 5.32 -16.77 -14.78
C THR A 394 6.04 -15.99 -15.87
N LYS A 395 5.28 -15.44 -16.83
CA LYS A 395 5.80 -14.63 -17.94
C LYS A 395 5.55 -13.14 -17.70
N PHE A 396 6.56 -12.32 -17.94
CA PHE A 396 6.47 -10.85 -17.93
C PHE A 396 6.99 -10.34 -19.28
N THR A 397 6.11 -9.83 -20.11
CA THR A 397 6.43 -9.38 -21.46
C THR A 397 6.04 -7.92 -21.66
N SER A 398 6.99 -7.09 -22.10
CA SER A 398 6.72 -5.71 -22.53
C SER A 398 6.04 -4.82 -21.48
N ASN A 399 6.20 -5.12 -20.19
CA ASN A 399 5.68 -4.28 -19.12
C ASN A 399 6.60 -3.07 -18.90
N SER A 400 6.03 -1.93 -18.49
CA SER A 400 6.78 -0.67 -18.37
C SER A 400 6.52 0.09 -17.07
N ALA A 401 7.58 0.58 -16.43
CA ALA A 401 7.50 1.49 -15.29
C ALA A 401 8.70 2.45 -15.15
N LYS A 402 8.73 3.30 -14.11
CA LYS A 402 9.96 4.02 -13.74
C LYS A 402 10.97 3.10 -13.06
N ASN A 403 10.55 2.27 -12.10
CA ASN A 403 11.37 1.21 -11.52
C ASN A 403 10.67 -0.15 -11.63
N GLY A 404 11.41 -1.20 -11.99
CA GLY A 404 10.85 -2.55 -12.10
C GLY A 404 9.87 -2.65 -13.26
N GLY A 405 10.37 -2.69 -14.50
CA GLY A 405 9.50 -2.72 -15.68
C GLY A 405 8.53 -3.91 -15.64
N GLY A 406 9.01 -5.10 -15.26
CA GLY A 406 8.15 -6.23 -14.89
C GLY A 406 7.71 -6.15 -13.43
N VAL A 407 8.67 -6.22 -12.51
CA VAL A 407 8.42 -6.36 -11.06
C VAL A 407 9.21 -5.34 -10.27
N TYR A 408 8.52 -4.61 -9.41
CA TYR A 408 9.11 -3.85 -8.31
C TYR A 408 8.81 -4.55 -7.00
N ASN A 409 9.84 -4.79 -6.19
CA ASN A 409 9.69 -5.57 -4.96
C ASN A 409 10.51 -5.01 -3.79
N ASN A 410 9.82 -4.81 -2.66
CA ASN A 410 10.39 -4.38 -1.39
C ASN A 410 10.36 -5.48 -0.30
N ALA A 411 10.19 -6.74 -0.68
CA ALA A 411 10.10 -7.88 0.22
C ALA A 411 11.16 -8.96 -0.12
N PRO A 412 11.49 -9.93 0.75
CA PRO A 412 12.29 -11.09 0.33
C PRO A 412 11.56 -11.85 -0.79
N LEU A 413 12.15 -11.95 -1.98
CA LEU A 413 11.49 -12.50 -3.17
C LEU A 413 12.23 -13.74 -3.68
N ALA A 414 11.47 -14.82 -3.89
CA ALA A 414 11.93 -16.01 -4.60
C ALA A 414 11.22 -16.10 -5.96
N ILE A 415 12.00 -16.21 -7.04
CA ILE A 415 11.51 -16.39 -8.40
C ILE A 415 12.01 -17.72 -8.93
N SER A 416 11.13 -18.55 -9.48
CA SER A 416 11.52 -19.80 -10.14
C SER A 416 10.93 -19.93 -11.54
N ASN A 417 11.70 -20.46 -12.48
CA ASN A 417 11.27 -20.85 -13.84
C ASN A 417 10.45 -19.76 -14.57
N SER A 418 10.78 -18.48 -14.36
CA SER A 418 9.99 -17.34 -14.85
C SER A 418 10.75 -16.57 -15.93
N TYR A 419 10.00 -15.96 -16.85
CA TYR A 419 10.53 -15.37 -18.08
C TYR A 419 10.24 -13.88 -18.12
N PHE A 420 11.27 -13.05 -18.24
CA PHE A 420 11.14 -11.61 -18.36
C PHE A 420 11.69 -11.16 -19.71
N ASN A 421 10.79 -10.78 -20.62
CA ASN A 421 11.12 -10.40 -21.97
C ASN A 421 10.69 -8.96 -22.27
N SER A 422 11.59 -8.15 -22.84
CA SER A 422 11.26 -6.81 -23.37
C SER A 422 10.64 -5.85 -22.35
N ASN A 423 10.81 -6.06 -21.04
CA ASN A 423 10.29 -5.15 -20.03
C ASN A 423 11.18 -3.89 -19.94
N LYS A 424 10.57 -2.75 -19.62
CA LYS A 424 11.22 -1.44 -19.67
C LYS A 424 11.07 -0.69 -18.34
N ALA A 425 12.18 -0.23 -17.80
CA ALA A 425 12.19 0.74 -16.72
C ALA A 425 12.82 2.06 -17.18
N ASN A 426 12.20 3.20 -16.90
CA ASN A 426 12.82 4.50 -17.23
C ASN A 426 14.05 4.80 -16.36
N ALA A 427 14.08 4.29 -15.13
CA ALA A 427 15.19 4.47 -14.19
C ALA A 427 15.92 3.16 -13.90
N ASN A 428 15.30 2.21 -13.19
CA ASN A 428 16.04 1.07 -12.63
C ASN A 428 15.28 -0.26 -12.74
N GLY A 429 15.98 -1.34 -13.06
CA GLY A 429 15.44 -2.70 -13.03
C GLY A 429 14.47 -2.95 -14.18
N GLY A 430 14.99 -3.16 -15.40
CA GLY A 430 14.14 -3.28 -16.60
C GLY A 430 13.19 -4.45 -16.49
N ALA A 431 13.67 -5.61 -16.05
CA ALA A 431 12.81 -6.70 -15.61
C ALA A 431 12.41 -6.54 -14.15
N ILE A 432 13.40 -6.49 -13.25
CA ILE A 432 13.18 -6.62 -11.81
C ILE A 432 13.93 -5.51 -11.06
N TYR A 433 13.23 -4.85 -10.16
CA TYR A 433 13.81 -4.00 -9.13
C TYR A 433 13.57 -4.63 -7.75
N ALA A 434 14.63 -4.86 -6.98
CA ALA A 434 14.55 -5.48 -5.66
C ALA A 434 15.36 -4.70 -4.59
N ASN A 435 14.68 -4.26 -3.53
CA ASN A 435 15.33 -3.62 -2.37
C ASN A 435 15.80 -4.63 -1.32
N LYS A 436 15.24 -5.83 -1.30
CA LYS A 436 15.53 -6.91 -0.35
C LYS A 436 16.10 -8.11 -1.08
N ASN A 437 16.41 -9.18 -0.33
CA ASN A 437 17.03 -10.37 -0.89
C ASN A 437 16.21 -10.93 -2.05
N LEU A 438 16.87 -11.18 -3.18
CA LEU A 438 16.30 -11.76 -4.38
C LEU A 438 17.01 -13.09 -4.67
N ASN A 439 16.23 -14.17 -4.70
CA ASN A 439 16.68 -15.46 -5.18
C ASN A 439 15.93 -15.77 -6.48
N ILE A 440 16.64 -16.00 -7.58
CA ILE A 440 16.07 -16.39 -8.86
C ILE A 440 16.71 -17.69 -9.34
N SER A 441 15.89 -18.65 -9.75
CA SER A 441 16.33 -19.93 -10.28
C SER A 441 15.56 -20.32 -11.54
N GLY A 442 16.24 -20.73 -12.61
CA GLY A 442 15.57 -21.11 -13.87
C GLY A 442 14.97 -19.92 -14.64
N GLY A 443 14.55 -20.15 -15.88
CA GLY A 443 13.90 -19.15 -16.74
C GLY A 443 14.89 -18.19 -17.43
N SER A 444 14.42 -16.99 -17.80
CA SER A 444 15.22 -16.05 -18.59
C SER A 444 14.96 -14.56 -18.30
N LEU A 445 15.98 -13.75 -18.59
CA LEU A 445 15.96 -12.28 -18.59
C LEU A 445 16.46 -11.81 -19.96
N THR A 446 15.56 -11.52 -20.88
CA THR A 446 15.89 -11.22 -22.28
C THR A 446 15.36 -9.86 -22.71
N SER A 447 16.18 -9.09 -23.44
CA SER A 447 15.74 -7.86 -24.13
C SER A 447 15.15 -6.78 -23.20
N ASN A 448 15.38 -6.84 -21.90
CA ASN A 448 14.86 -5.85 -20.95
C ASN A 448 15.74 -4.60 -20.98
N SER A 449 15.17 -3.44 -20.65
CA SER A 449 15.89 -2.16 -20.72
C SER A 449 15.68 -1.27 -19.50
N ALA A 450 16.75 -0.62 -19.04
CA ALA A 450 16.69 0.35 -17.95
C ALA A 450 17.83 1.38 -18.00
N GLY A 451 17.73 2.41 -17.16
CA GLY A 451 18.87 3.26 -16.83
C GLY A 451 19.99 2.45 -16.17
N TYR A 452 19.67 1.79 -15.06
CA TYR A 452 20.55 0.87 -14.32
C TYR A 452 19.87 -0.47 -14.09
N GLY A 453 20.63 -1.57 -14.20
CA GLY A 453 20.09 -2.92 -14.01
C GLY A 453 19.07 -3.26 -15.10
N SER A 454 19.52 -3.37 -16.35
CA SER A 454 18.64 -3.58 -17.50
C SER A 454 17.80 -4.85 -17.39
N GLY A 455 18.36 -5.92 -16.84
CA GLY A 455 17.62 -7.05 -16.29
C GLY A 455 17.24 -6.81 -14.83
N ILE A 456 18.23 -6.82 -13.93
CA ILE A 456 18.00 -6.74 -12.48
C ILE A 456 18.68 -5.53 -11.89
N TYR A 457 17.94 -4.74 -11.12
CA TYR A 457 18.49 -3.78 -10.18
C TYR A 457 18.25 -4.26 -8.75
N ASN A 458 19.31 -4.54 -7.99
CA ASN A 458 19.20 -5.13 -6.67
C ASN A 458 20.07 -4.39 -5.62
N LEU A 459 19.47 -4.04 -4.48
CA LEU A 459 20.13 -3.33 -3.37
C LEU A 459 20.46 -4.22 -2.17
N ALA A 460 20.35 -5.55 -2.30
CA ALA A 460 20.57 -6.52 -1.23
C ALA A 460 21.42 -7.71 -1.70
N ASN A 461 21.20 -8.91 -1.13
CA ASN A 461 21.80 -10.14 -1.63
C ASN A 461 21.04 -10.63 -2.86
N LEU A 462 21.77 -10.98 -3.92
CA LEU A 462 21.22 -11.56 -5.14
C LEU A 462 21.80 -12.96 -5.32
N ARG A 463 20.93 -13.97 -5.48
CA ARG A 463 21.32 -15.32 -5.92
C ARG A 463 20.61 -15.63 -7.22
N VAL A 464 21.37 -16.01 -8.24
CA VAL A 464 20.90 -16.39 -9.56
C VAL A 464 21.43 -17.79 -9.85
N SER A 465 20.57 -18.73 -10.21
CA SER A 465 20.99 -20.07 -10.64
C SER A 465 20.23 -20.51 -11.88
N LYS A 466 20.92 -21.07 -12.88
CA LYS A 466 20.29 -21.63 -14.09
C LYS A 466 19.38 -20.63 -14.85
N VAL A 467 19.71 -19.33 -14.84
CA VAL A 467 18.94 -18.28 -15.55
C VAL A 467 19.67 -17.88 -16.82
N SER A 468 18.95 -17.87 -17.94
CA SER A 468 19.47 -17.35 -19.22
C SER A 468 19.38 -15.82 -19.25
N ILE A 469 20.50 -15.14 -19.52
CA ILE A 469 20.57 -13.67 -19.55
C ILE A 469 21.15 -13.22 -20.88
N SER A 470 20.38 -12.50 -21.68
CA SER A 470 20.83 -12.04 -22.99
C SER A 470 20.12 -10.76 -23.44
N SER A 471 20.75 -10.02 -24.35
CA SER A 471 20.16 -8.88 -25.06
C SER A 471 19.59 -7.74 -24.20
N ASN A 472 19.91 -7.67 -22.90
CA ASN A 472 19.45 -6.57 -22.04
C ASN A 472 20.24 -5.28 -22.30
N ILE A 473 19.55 -4.14 -22.21
CA ILE A 473 20.02 -2.83 -22.63
C ILE A 473 19.99 -1.84 -21.46
N ALA A 474 21.16 -1.54 -20.89
CA ALA A 474 21.32 -0.43 -19.95
C ALA A 474 21.72 0.87 -20.64
N ASN A 475 21.57 1.99 -19.92
CA ASN A 475 22.07 3.29 -20.37
C ASN A 475 23.61 3.27 -20.51
N VAL A 476 24.12 3.86 -21.60
CA VAL A 476 25.56 4.06 -21.79
C VAL A 476 25.97 5.36 -21.10
N ILE A 477 26.90 5.23 -20.14
CA ILE A 477 27.41 6.33 -19.34
C ILE A 477 28.63 6.96 -20.03
N SER A 478 29.60 6.14 -20.42
CA SER A 478 30.79 6.62 -21.12
C SER A 478 31.44 5.55 -22.00
N ILE A 479 32.16 6.01 -23.03
CA ILE A 479 33.11 5.22 -23.81
C ILE A 479 34.50 5.84 -23.65
N SER A 480 35.50 5.03 -23.34
CA SER A 480 36.88 5.46 -23.14
C SER A 480 37.82 4.71 -24.05
N LEU A 481 38.75 5.45 -24.65
CA LEU A 481 39.79 4.95 -25.52
C LEU A 481 41.15 5.29 -24.93
N LYS A 482 41.95 4.28 -24.61
CA LYS A 482 43.32 4.41 -24.10
C LYS A 482 44.31 4.03 -25.18
N THR A 483 45.17 4.97 -25.55
CA THR A 483 46.22 4.82 -26.56
C THR A 483 47.55 5.34 -26.00
N PRO A 484 48.70 4.87 -26.51
CA PRO A 484 49.97 5.60 -26.36
C PRO A 484 49.87 7.01 -26.95
N THR A 485 50.65 7.96 -26.45
CA THR A 485 50.82 9.30 -27.04
C THR A 485 51.69 9.28 -28.30
N VAL A 486 52.72 8.43 -28.30
CA VAL A 486 53.69 8.25 -29.39
C VAL A 486 53.94 6.75 -29.61
N VAL A 487 54.17 6.35 -30.86
CA VAL A 487 54.58 4.99 -31.24
C VAL A 487 55.70 5.07 -32.28
N LYS A 488 56.69 4.18 -32.21
CA LYS A 488 57.79 4.14 -33.19
C LYS A 488 57.29 3.57 -34.55
N PRO A 489 57.84 4.04 -35.69
CA PRO A 489 57.57 3.42 -36.99
C PRO A 489 57.90 1.93 -36.96
N GLY A 490 57.06 1.07 -37.55
CA GLY A 490 57.24 -0.38 -37.55
C GLY A 490 56.80 -1.12 -36.27
N ASN A 491 56.56 -0.40 -35.16
CA ASN A 491 56.16 -1.04 -33.89
C ASN A 491 54.65 -1.31 -33.81
N LYS A 492 54.27 -2.21 -32.90
CA LYS A 492 52.88 -2.52 -32.56
C LYS A 492 52.25 -1.42 -31.69
N LEU A 493 51.19 -0.80 -32.19
CA LEU A 493 50.28 0.08 -31.47
C LEU A 493 49.17 -0.75 -30.82
N THR A 494 49.10 -0.78 -29.49
CA THR A 494 47.99 -1.42 -28.75
C THR A 494 47.04 -0.37 -28.17
N VAL A 495 45.74 -0.54 -28.43
CA VAL A 495 44.68 0.33 -27.93
C VAL A 495 43.72 -0.46 -27.06
N ASN A 496 43.25 0.16 -25.97
CA ASN A 496 42.27 -0.43 -25.07
C ASN A 496 41.00 0.41 -25.03
N ILE A 497 39.87 -0.25 -25.16
CA ILE A 497 38.54 0.35 -25.17
C ILE A 497 37.79 -0.11 -23.93
N TYR A 498 37.11 0.83 -23.29
CA TYR A 498 36.28 0.58 -22.12
C TYR A 498 34.90 1.20 -22.33
N LEU A 499 33.87 0.48 -21.90
CA LEU A 499 32.49 0.97 -21.87
C LEU A 499 31.98 0.91 -20.43
N LYS A 500 31.37 2.01 -19.98
CA LYS A 500 30.62 2.05 -18.74
C LYS A 500 29.14 2.15 -19.08
N THR A 501 28.35 1.20 -18.59
CA THR A 501 26.88 1.24 -18.68
C THR A 501 26.29 1.29 -17.28
N GLY A 502 24.96 1.44 -17.19
CA GLY A 502 24.23 1.29 -15.94
C GLY A 502 24.20 -0.15 -15.39
N ASP A 503 24.82 -1.12 -16.07
CA ASP A 503 25.01 -2.47 -15.55
C ASP A 503 26.46 -2.66 -15.10
N ASN A 504 26.63 -3.32 -13.96
CA ASN A 504 27.94 -3.59 -13.37
C ASN A 504 28.23 -5.08 -13.19
N ILE A 505 27.29 -5.98 -13.52
CA ILE A 505 27.47 -7.44 -13.49
C ILE A 505 26.79 -8.05 -14.73
N LEU A 506 27.53 -8.87 -15.49
CA LEU A 506 27.06 -9.61 -16.67
C LEU A 506 26.32 -8.77 -17.73
N GLY A 507 26.53 -7.45 -17.76
CA GLY A 507 25.88 -6.56 -18.73
C GLY A 507 24.35 -6.56 -18.67
N ALA A 508 23.77 -6.96 -17.54
CA ALA A 508 22.32 -6.98 -17.31
C ALA A 508 21.92 -6.70 -15.84
N ILE A 509 22.88 -6.70 -14.91
CA ILE A 509 22.62 -6.59 -13.49
C ILE A 509 23.34 -5.37 -12.94
N TYR A 510 22.63 -4.61 -12.10
CA TYR A 510 23.20 -3.63 -11.22
C TYR A 510 23.03 -4.06 -9.77
N ASN A 511 24.14 -4.20 -9.05
CA ASN A 511 24.15 -4.40 -7.60
C ASN A 511 25.29 -3.61 -6.96
N SER A 512 24.97 -2.72 -6.02
CA SER A 512 25.95 -1.87 -5.33
C SER A 512 26.65 -2.54 -4.15
N LYS A 513 26.12 -3.64 -3.61
CA LYS A 513 26.68 -4.33 -2.43
C LYS A 513 27.70 -5.42 -2.75
N GLY A 514 27.85 -5.80 -4.01
CA GLY A 514 28.76 -6.89 -4.42
C GLY A 514 28.42 -8.28 -3.85
N ASN A 515 27.20 -8.46 -3.34
CA ASN A 515 26.69 -9.74 -2.83
C ASN A 515 25.81 -10.43 -3.87
N THR A 516 26.38 -10.66 -5.04
CA THR A 516 25.73 -11.38 -6.15
C THR A 516 26.39 -12.72 -6.34
N TYR A 517 25.61 -13.80 -6.29
CA TYR A 517 26.04 -15.16 -6.53
C TYR A 517 25.35 -15.67 -7.79
N ILE A 518 26.14 -16.08 -8.78
CA ILE A 518 25.65 -16.66 -10.03
C ILE A 518 26.15 -18.10 -10.09
N ASN A 519 25.24 -19.07 -10.11
CA ASN A 519 25.55 -20.51 -10.09
C ASN A 519 26.54 -20.86 -8.96
N GLY A 520 26.26 -20.38 -7.75
CA GLY A 520 27.11 -20.58 -6.56
C GLY A 520 28.37 -19.70 -6.50
N SER A 521 28.82 -19.16 -7.63
CA SER A 521 30.04 -18.33 -7.71
C SER A 521 29.75 -16.86 -7.43
N ARG A 522 30.51 -16.25 -6.53
CA ARG A 522 30.40 -14.80 -6.26
C ARG A 522 30.88 -13.99 -7.46
N LYS A 523 30.12 -12.97 -7.85
CA LYS A 523 30.48 -12.01 -8.90
C LYS A 523 30.74 -10.62 -8.30
N THR A 524 31.86 -10.04 -8.69
CA THR A 524 32.26 -8.69 -8.27
C THR A 524 31.73 -7.66 -9.27
N PRO A 525 31.11 -6.56 -8.79
CA PRO A 525 30.75 -5.44 -9.65
C PRO A 525 31.98 -4.88 -10.40
N SER A 526 31.80 -4.57 -11.68
CA SER A 526 32.79 -3.92 -12.53
C SER A 526 32.22 -2.63 -13.10
N ASP A 527 33.01 -1.56 -13.08
CA ASP A 527 32.67 -0.31 -13.77
C ASP A 527 32.79 -0.40 -15.30
N LYS A 528 33.34 -1.51 -15.81
CA LYS A 528 33.51 -1.79 -17.24
C LYS A 528 32.60 -2.93 -17.64
N THR A 529 31.89 -2.77 -18.76
CA THR A 529 30.91 -3.73 -19.22
C THR A 529 31.56 -4.82 -20.10
N PRO A 530 31.52 -6.10 -19.68
CA PRO A 530 32.06 -7.21 -20.46
C PRO A 530 31.16 -7.55 -21.65
N ASP A 531 31.71 -8.35 -22.57
CA ASP A 531 31.02 -8.95 -23.71
C ASP A 531 30.33 -7.95 -24.66
N LYS A 532 30.88 -6.73 -24.78
CA LYS A 532 30.39 -5.71 -25.70
C LYS A 532 31.24 -5.66 -26.95
N ILE A 533 30.57 -5.53 -28.09
CA ILE A 533 31.19 -5.51 -29.42
C ILE A 533 31.35 -4.06 -29.88
N PHE A 534 32.55 -3.69 -30.27
CA PHE A 534 32.94 -2.37 -30.74
C PHE A 534 33.37 -2.46 -32.20
N SER A 535 33.00 -1.46 -33.00
CA SER A 535 33.63 -1.22 -34.29
C SER A 535 34.85 -0.34 -34.10
N SER A 536 36.01 -0.74 -34.61
CA SER A 536 37.25 0.02 -34.51
C SER A 536 37.85 0.25 -35.89
N ALA A 537 38.44 1.42 -36.11
CA ALA A 537 39.22 1.77 -37.29
C ALA A 537 40.59 2.29 -36.83
N ILE A 538 41.68 1.67 -37.28
CA ILE A 538 43.05 2.12 -37.00
C ILE A 538 43.74 2.31 -38.35
N ALA A 539 44.15 3.55 -38.67
CA ALA A 539 44.71 3.91 -39.98
C ALA A 539 43.84 3.41 -41.17
N GLY A 540 42.51 3.58 -41.07
CA GLY A 540 41.56 3.12 -42.09
C GLY A 540 41.16 1.64 -41.99
N SER A 541 41.95 0.78 -41.33
CA SER A 541 41.63 -0.65 -41.16
C SER A 541 40.50 -0.86 -40.15
N LYS A 542 39.32 -1.28 -40.64
CA LYS A 542 38.13 -1.54 -39.81
C LYS A 542 38.11 -2.98 -39.29
N LYS A 543 37.85 -3.17 -37.98
CA LYS A 543 37.62 -4.47 -37.34
C LYS A 543 36.62 -4.37 -36.18
N SER A 544 35.89 -5.45 -35.96
CA SER A 544 35.08 -5.66 -34.75
C SER A 544 35.95 -6.19 -33.61
N ILE A 545 35.74 -5.72 -32.38
CA ILE A 545 36.46 -6.18 -31.18
C ILE A 545 35.45 -6.39 -30.05
N LYS A 546 35.54 -7.52 -29.35
CA LYS A 546 34.72 -7.80 -28.17
C LYS A 546 35.48 -7.49 -26.88
N SER A 547 34.83 -6.90 -25.88
CA SER A 547 35.42 -6.76 -24.54
C SER A 547 35.44 -8.10 -23.80
N ASN A 548 36.54 -8.37 -23.12
CA ASN A 548 36.70 -9.56 -22.27
C ASN A 548 35.90 -9.45 -20.95
N ILE A 549 36.03 -10.45 -20.08
CA ILE A 549 35.33 -10.50 -18.78
C ILE A 549 35.65 -9.32 -17.84
N ASN A 550 36.80 -8.66 -18.05
CA ASN A 550 37.20 -7.45 -17.32
C ASN A 550 36.72 -6.16 -17.99
N GLY A 551 35.89 -6.26 -19.03
CA GLY A 551 35.35 -5.15 -19.78
C GLY A 551 36.39 -4.40 -20.61
N VAL A 552 37.47 -5.07 -21.04
CA VAL A 552 38.51 -4.49 -21.89
C VAL A 552 38.43 -5.08 -23.30
N ALA A 553 38.22 -4.22 -24.30
CA ALA A 553 38.38 -4.58 -25.71
C ALA A 553 39.73 -4.04 -26.19
N ALA A 554 40.68 -4.95 -26.46
CA ALA A 554 42.04 -4.60 -26.88
C ALA A 554 42.22 -4.89 -28.38
N ARG A 555 42.92 -4.00 -29.09
CA ARG A 555 43.35 -4.23 -30.47
C ARG A 555 44.77 -3.74 -30.68
N THR A 556 45.53 -4.53 -31.42
CA THR A 556 46.90 -4.19 -31.82
C THR A 556 46.97 -3.97 -33.33
N TYR A 557 47.80 -3.02 -33.76
CA TYR A 557 48.03 -2.67 -35.16
C TYR A 557 49.51 -2.36 -35.38
N THR A 558 50.12 -2.89 -36.44
CA THR A 558 51.52 -2.58 -36.79
C THR A 558 51.58 -1.28 -37.56
N VAL A 559 52.33 -0.30 -37.06
CA VAL A 559 52.40 1.05 -37.64
C VAL A 559 53.32 1.05 -38.86
N SER A 560 52.87 1.64 -39.97
CA SER A 560 53.70 1.80 -41.17
C SER A 560 54.98 2.57 -40.87
N LYS A 561 56.10 2.15 -41.50
CA LYS A 561 57.40 2.84 -41.40
C LYS A 561 57.36 4.28 -41.90
N THR A 562 56.41 4.62 -42.77
CA THR A 562 56.27 5.96 -43.40
C THR A 562 55.18 6.83 -42.77
N ALA A 563 54.36 6.29 -41.86
CA ALA A 563 53.25 7.04 -41.27
C ALA A 563 53.76 8.14 -40.33
N LYS A 564 53.25 9.36 -40.46
CA LYS A 564 53.54 10.47 -39.52
C LYS A 564 52.58 10.49 -38.31
N LYS A 565 51.37 9.94 -38.48
CA LYS A 565 50.32 9.83 -37.45
C LYS A 565 49.43 8.62 -37.72
N VAL A 566 48.86 8.05 -36.66
CA VAL A 566 47.85 6.98 -36.74
C VAL A 566 46.57 7.45 -36.07
N VAL A 567 45.48 7.53 -36.83
CA VAL A 567 44.15 7.83 -36.29
C VAL A 567 43.49 6.53 -35.84
N VAL A 568 43.03 6.52 -34.60
CA VAL A 568 42.26 5.45 -33.97
C VAL A 568 40.85 5.97 -33.74
N SER A 569 39.85 5.35 -34.36
CA SER A 569 38.44 5.65 -34.14
C SER A 569 37.72 4.40 -33.67
N VAL A 570 36.88 4.54 -32.65
CA VAL A 570 36.10 3.45 -32.09
C VAL A 570 34.66 3.90 -31.93
N SER A 571 33.73 3.02 -32.28
CA SER A 571 32.32 3.23 -32.03
C SER A 571 31.64 2.03 -31.40
N TYR A 572 30.70 2.30 -30.50
CA TYR A 572 29.77 1.33 -29.92
C TYR A 572 28.35 1.71 -30.32
N SER A 573 27.50 0.74 -30.62
CA SER A 573 26.10 0.99 -30.94
C SER A 573 25.19 0.13 -30.07
N GLN A 574 24.10 0.73 -29.58
CA GLN A 574 23.11 0.07 -28.72
C GLN A 574 21.78 0.82 -28.82
N GLY A 575 20.68 0.08 -29.02
CA GLY A 575 19.34 0.66 -29.04
C GLY A 575 19.16 1.79 -30.07
N GLY A 576 19.73 1.63 -31.27
CA GLY A 576 19.68 2.62 -32.36
C GLY A 576 20.59 3.84 -32.19
N LYS A 577 21.34 3.95 -31.09
CA LYS A 577 22.29 5.04 -30.84
C LYS A 577 23.73 4.58 -31.05
N LYS A 578 24.59 5.50 -31.50
CA LYS A 578 26.02 5.25 -31.77
C LYS A 578 26.89 6.24 -30.99
N TRP A 579 27.83 5.71 -30.22
CA TRP A 579 28.85 6.47 -29.48
C TRP A 579 30.16 6.31 -30.20
N THR A 580 30.82 7.41 -30.57
CA THR A 580 32.10 7.37 -31.29
C THR A 580 33.16 8.17 -30.55
N ILE A 581 34.37 7.64 -30.49
CA ILE A 581 35.54 8.28 -29.90
C ILE A 581 36.75 8.10 -30.82
N SER A 582 37.49 9.18 -31.07
CA SER A 582 38.66 9.17 -31.94
C SER A 582 39.86 9.84 -31.28
N GLU A 583 41.04 9.29 -31.52
CA GLU A 583 42.34 9.84 -31.10
C GLU A 583 43.38 9.73 -32.22
N SER A 584 44.34 10.65 -32.20
CA SER A 584 45.50 10.62 -33.09
C SER A 584 46.76 10.32 -32.29
N VAL A 585 47.47 9.26 -32.66
CA VAL A 585 48.76 8.86 -32.07
C VAL A 585 49.89 9.36 -32.98
N LYS A 586 50.85 10.08 -32.43
CA LYS A 586 52.02 10.57 -33.19
C LYS A 586 52.97 9.41 -33.48
N VAL A 587 53.55 9.36 -34.68
CA VAL A 587 54.60 8.40 -35.02
C VAL A 587 55.94 9.13 -35.03
N SER A 588 56.89 8.68 -34.20
CA SER A 588 58.19 9.36 -34.01
C SER A 588 59.27 8.37 -33.57
N SER A 589 60.51 8.59 -34.00
CA SER A 589 61.70 7.82 -33.58
C SER A 589 62.21 8.22 -32.18
N THR A 590 61.95 9.46 -31.74
CA THR A 590 62.40 10.03 -30.47
C THR A 590 61.22 10.40 -29.55
N ALA A 591 61.23 9.83 -28.33
CA ALA A 591 60.49 10.15 -27.08
C ALA A 591 59.97 8.88 -26.36
N PRO A 592 59.95 8.84 -25.00
CA PRO A 592 59.31 7.76 -24.25
C PRO A 592 57.77 7.84 -24.33
N SER A 593 57.11 6.70 -24.54
CA SER A 593 55.65 6.64 -24.66
C SER A 593 54.95 6.76 -23.31
N THR A 594 53.98 7.66 -23.19
CA THR A 594 53.05 7.69 -22.04
C THR A 594 51.63 7.31 -22.49
N PRO A 595 50.89 6.47 -21.76
CA PRO A 595 49.50 6.18 -22.09
C PRO A 595 48.60 7.40 -21.87
N LYS A 596 47.85 7.82 -22.89
CA LYS A 596 46.79 8.84 -22.80
C LYS A 596 45.42 8.16 -22.87
N THR A 597 44.47 8.66 -22.09
CA THR A 597 43.08 8.17 -22.12
C THR A 597 42.17 9.31 -22.53
N LYS A 598 41.40 9.13 -23.61
CA LYS A 598 40.29 10.00 -23.96
C LYS A 598 39.00 9.34 -23.50
N THR A 599 38.10 10.13 -22.95
CA THR A 599 36.78 9.66 -22.52
C THR A 599 35.71 10.56 -23.10
N TYR A 600 34.70 9.96 -23.72
CA TYR A 600 33.48 10.64 -24.10
C TYR A 600 32.38 10.26 -23.11
N THR A 601 31.76 11.28 -22.51
CA THR A 601 30.65 11.13 -21.58
C THR A 601 29.43 11.81 -22.19
N ASN A 602 28.27 11.16 -22.12
CA ASN A 602 27.02 11.78 -22.58
C ASN A 602 26.70 13.02 -21.72
N LYS A 603 26.78 14.23 -22.31
CA LYS A 603 26.32 15.48 -21.70
C LYS A 603 24.79 15.54 -21.70
N LYS A 604 24.14 14.87 -20.74
CA LYS A 604 22.80 15.25 -20.25
C LYS A 604 22.81 15.07 -18.74
N SER A 605 22.83 16.19 -18.05
CA SER A 605 22.81 16.31 -16.59
C SER A 605 21.54 15.69 -16.01
N VAL A 606 21.70 14.62 -15.23
CA VAL A 606 20.74 14.23 -14.19
C VAL A 606 21.55 13.87 -12.94
N SER A 607 21.15 14.48 -11.83
CA SER A 607 21.76 14.46 -10.50
C SER A 607 22.36 13.12 -10.08
N THR A 608 23.64 13.17 -9.70
CA THR A 608 24.42 12.12 -9.06
C THR A 608 23.81 11.73 -7.70
N ALA A 609 23.36 10.49 -7.55
CA ALA A 609 23.35 9.81 -6.26
C ALA A 609 24.71 9.11 -6.09
N SER A 610 25.32 9.40 -4.93
CA SER A 610 26.68 9.09 -4.55
C SER A 610 27.02 7.61 -4.45
N SER A 611 28.24 7.33 -4.90
CA SER A 611 29.01 6.09 -4.92
C SER A 611 29.23 5.42 -3.56
N ALA A 612 29.39 4.09 -3.57
CA ALA A 612 30.40 3.41 -2.75
C ALA A 612 30.77 2.03 -3.32
N SER A 613 32.04 1.88 -3.69
CA SER A 613 32.83 0.65 -3.93
C SER A 613 33.10 -0.07 -2.59
N SER A 614 33.61 -1.30 -2.43
CA SER A 614 34.39 -2.27 -3.23
C SER A 614 34.41 -3.58 -2.40
N GLY A 615 34.53 -4.77 -2.97
CA GLY A 615 35.84 -5.42 -3.23
C GLY A 615 36.42 -6.09 -1.97
N SER A 616 36.64 -7.42 -2.05
CA SER A 616 37.00 -8.36 -0.98
C SER A 616 38.49 -8.48 -0.65
N GLY A 617 38.82 -8.79 0.60
CA GLY A 617 40.10 -9.36 1.05
C GLY A 617 39.90 -10.48 2.07
N LYS A 618 40.73 -11.53 1.99
CA LYS A 618 40.68 -12.77 2.78
C LYS A 618 40.90 -12.55 4.29
N SER A 619 40.37 -13.53 5.02
CA SER A 619 40.43 -13.79 6.47
C SER A 619 41.64 -13.19 7.20
N GLY A 620 41.35 -12.35 8.19
CA GLY A 620 42.27 -11.87 9.19
C GLY A 620 41.48 -11.50 10.45
N SER A 621 42.01 -11.90 11.60
CA SER A 621 41.46 -11.90 12.95
C SER A 621 40.48 -10.75 13.29
N SER A 622 39.38 -11.11 13.96
CA SER A 622 38.29 -10.21 14.36
C SER A 622 38.71 -9.15 15.38
N VAL A 623 38.34 -7.90 15.07
CA VAL A 623 38.49 -6.72 15.91
C VAL A 623 37.11 -6.11 16.14
N THR A 624 36.73 -5.85 17.39
CA THR A 624 35.46 -5.19 17.76
C THR A 624 35.72 -3.76 18.25
N VAL A 625 35.02 -2.79 17.68
CA VAL A 625 34.91 -1.41 18.21
C VAL A 625 33.49 -1.28 18.78
N SER A 626 33.37 -1.02 20.07
CA SER A 626 32.06 -0.87 20.73
C SER A 626 31.37 0.43 20.28
N LEU A 627 30.03 0.50 20.40
CA LEU A 627 29.28 1.76 20.23
C LEU A 627 29.88 2.89 21.08
N LEU A 628 30.31 2.57 22.30
CA LEU A 628 30.99 3.49 23.21
C LEU A 628 32.28 4.06 22.61
N ASN A 629 33.04 3.25 21.87
CA ASN A 629 34.26 3.71 21.21
C ASN A 629 33.92 4.61 20.00
N HIS A 630 32.96 4.25 19.15
CA HIS A 630 32.48 5.13 18.06
C HIS A 630 32.04 6.53 18.58
N GLU A 631 31.35 6.56 19.71
CA GLU A 631 30.96 7.80 20.38
C GLU A 631 32.16 8.58 20.95
N ASN A 632 33.12 7.88 21.58
CA ASN A 632 34.34 8.48 22.12
C ASN A 632 35.21 9.12 21.04
N SER A 633 35.26 8.54 19.83
CA SER A 633 35.96 9.14 18.69
C SER A 633 35.25 10.37 18.11
N HIS A 634 33.92 10.34 18.03
CA HIS A 634 33.14 11.51 17.66
C HIS A 634 33.46 12.68 18.62
N LEU A 635 33.46 12.42 19.93
CA LEU A 635 33.85 13.41 20.94
C LEU A 635 35.29 13.87 20.76
N ALA A 636 36.21 12.95 20.59
CA ALA A 636 37.63 13.25 20.42
C ALA A 636 37.95 14.04 19.13
N SER A 637 37.07 14.00 18.13
CA SER A 637 37.17 14.83 16.92
C SER A 637 36.66 16.26 17.12
N LEU A 638 35.81 16.47 18.13
CA LEU A 638 35.19 17.75 18.49
C LEU A 638 35.94 18.47 19.62
N VAL A 639 36.64 17.71 20.45
CA VAL A 639 37.42 18.21 21.60
C VAL A 639 38.72 17.43 21.76
N ASN A 640 39.74 18.05 22.35
CA ASN A 640 40.99 17.36 22.64
C ASN A 640 40.83 16.43 23.87
N MET A 641 40.49 15.16 23.65
CA MET A 641 40.27 14.18 24.73
C MET A 641 41.49 13.90 25.61
N SER A 642 42.70 14.32 25.23
CA SER A 642 43.83 14.27 26.17
C SER A 642 43.65 15.28 27.32
N LYS A 643 43.00 16.42 27.07
CA LYS A 643 42.71 17.50 28.03
C LYS A 643 41.41 17.32 28.80
N TYR A 644 40.49 16.44 28.36
CA TYR A 644 39.14 16.31 28.94
C TYR A 644 38.81 14.86 29.34
N THR A 645 37.99 14.67 30.38
CA THR A 645 37.34 13.39 30.74
C THR A 645 35.83 13.52 30.62
N ILE A 646 35.10 12.43 30.35
CA ILE A 646 33.63 12.44 30.33
C ILE A 646 33.12 12.30 31.76
N SER A 647 32.35 13.28 32.25
CA SER A 647 31.67 13.19 33.55
C SER A 647 30.29 12.54 33.44
N SER A 648 29.57 12.80 32.35
CA SER A 648 28.24 12.20 32.14
C SER A 648 27.85 12.16 30.65
N LYS A 649 26.91 11.26 30.33
CA LYS A 649 26.29 11.11 29.01
C LYS A 649 24.77 11.15 29.15
N LYS A 650 24.11 11.96 28.32
CA LYS A 650 22.67 12.08 28.22
C LYS A 650 22.21 11.80 26.79
N ILE A 651 21.24 10.91 26.63
CA ILE A 651 20.54 10.66 25.36
C ILE A 651 19.27 11.50 25.34
N SER A 652 19.01 12.19 24.23
CA SER A 652 17.75 12.89 23.99
C SER A 652 17.29 12.73 22.54
N TYR A 653 16.02 13.04 22.26
CA TYR A 653 15.40 12.86 20.94
C TYR A 653 15.03 14.21 20.37
N TRP A 654 15.24 14.44 19.08
CA TRP A 654 15.10 15.75 18.46
C TRP A 654 14.42 15.68 17.11
N ASN A 655 13.74 16.77 16.77
CA ASN A 655 13.38 17.10 15.39
C ASN A 655 14.16 18.34 14.99
N LEU A 656 15.00 18.25 13.96
CA LEU A 656 15.85 19.36 13.52
C LEU A 656 15.43 19.88 12.14
N LYS A 657 15.44 21.21 11.97
CA LYS A 657 15.21 21.92 10.70
C LYS A 657 16.56 22.29 10.07
N LYS A 658 16.56 22.65 8.77
CA LYS A 658 17.68 23.18 7.99
C LYS A 658 18.65 24.04 8.81
N GLU A 659 19.79 23.45 9.19
CA GLU A 659 21.03 24.13 9.58
C GLU A 659 22.21 23.26 9.11
N SER A 660 23.38 23.89 8.96
CA SER A 660 24.64 23.22 8.62
C SER A 660 25.10 22.32 9.77
N TYR A 661 24.48 21.15 9.94
CA TYR A 661 24.93 20.18 10.92
C TYR A 661 26.14 19.43 10.39
N THR A 662 27.17 19.36 11.22
CA THR A 662 28.34 18.54 10.96
C THR A 662 28.02 17.09 11.33
N ALA A 663 27.65 16.27 10.35
CA ALA A 663 27.65 14.83 10.47
C ALA A 663 29.07 14.30 10.41
N VAL A 664 29.45 13.53 11.41
CA VAL A 664 30.77 12.91 11.45
C VAL A 664 30.64 11.49 10.90
N THR A 665 31.42 11.16 9.88
CA THR A 665 31.51 9.82 9.32
C THR A 665 32.81 9.18 9.79
N ASP A 666 32.69 7.94 10.26
CA ASP A 666 33.83 7.23 10.82
C ASP A 666 34.43 6.23 9.83
N SER A 667 35.75 6.14 9.83
CA SER A 667 36.52 5.23 9.00
C SER A 667 37.61 4.58 9.83
N LEU A 668 37.76 3.27 9.67
CA LEU A 668 38.75 2.49 10.37
C LEU A 668 39.88 2.14 9.42
N TYR A 669 41.13 2.34 9.83
CA TYR A 669 42.31 2.02 9.04
C TYR A 669 43.30 1.19 9.86
N LYS A 670 44.14 0.41 9.19
CA LYS A 670 45.35 -0.15 9.80
C LYS A 670 46.50 -0.10 8.81
N VAL A 671 47.72 -0.08 9.32
CA VAL A 671 48.96 -0.15 8.54
C VAL A 671 49.89 -1.16 9.18
N ASN A 672 50.52 -1.98 8.35
CA ASN A 672 51.60 -2.87 8.74
C ASN A 672 52.74 -2.75 7.71
N LYS A 673 53.77 -3.60 7.82
CA LYS A 673 54.88 -3.66 6.84
C LYS A 673 54.44 -3.84 5.38
N ASP A 674 53.27 -4.43 5.14
CA ASP A 674 52.76 -4.74 3.80
C ASP A 674 51.90 -3.62 3.19
N GLY A 675 51.60 -2.55 3.95
CA GLY A 675 50.88 -1.36 3.47
C GLY A 675 49.61 -1.02 4.25
N TRP A 676 48.76 -0.18 3.66
CA TRP A 676 47.53 0.35 4.29
C TRP A 676 46.31 -0.55 4.05
N TYR A 677 45.38 -0.54 4.99
CA TYR A 677 44.12 -1.27 4.92
C TYR A 677 42.98 -0.41 5.48
N SER A 678 41.79 -0.49 4.89
CA SER A 678 40.55 0.09 5.42
C SER A 678 39.65 -1.00 6.00
N GLY A 679 38.99 -0.72 7.11
CA GLY A 679 38.15 -1.66 7.86
C GLY A 679 36.66 -1.43 7.62
N THR A 680 35.87 -2.50 7.58
CA THR A 680 34.40 -2.45 7.55
C THR A 680 33.82 -3.39 8.60
N ILE A 681 33.01 -2.88 9.53
CA ILE A 681 32.38 -3.68 10.59
C ILE A 681 31.23 -4.52 10.01
N ASN A 682 31.23 -5.81 10.26
CA ASN A 682 30.18 -6.74 9.85
C ASN A 682 29.06 -6.82 10.89
N SER A 683 27.95 -7.51 10.55
CA SER A 683 26.77 -7.64 11.41
C SER A 683 26.99 -8.41 12.73
N LYS A 684 28.15 -9.03 12.92
CA LYS A 684 28.56 -9.72 14.16
C LYS A 684 29.59 -8.91 14.97
N GLY A 685 29.86 -7.66 14.57
CA GLY A 685 30.78 -6.76 15.28
C GLY A 685 32.27 -6.99 14.98
N GLY A 686 32.61 -7.69 13.88
CA GLY A 686 34.00 -7.88 13.43
C GLY A 686 34.37 -6.99 12.25
N VAL A 687 35.60 -6.47 12.22
CA VAL A 687 36.11 -5.64 11.12
C VAL A 687 36.73 -6.49 10.02
N VAL A 688 36.24 -6.35 8.79
CA VAL A 688 36.87 -6.87 7.57
C VAL A 688 37.86 -5.83 7.05
N TRP A 689 39.13 -6.21 6.96
CA TRP A 689 40.21 -5.33 6.49
C TRP A 689 40.47 -5.53 5.00
N ASN A 690 40.38 -4.44 4.23
CA ASN A 690 40.65 -4.43 2.79
C ASN A 690 41.94 -3.66 2.52
N LYS A 691 42.91 -4.32 1.89
CA LYS A 691 44.20 -3.71 1.53
C LYS A 691 43.97 -2.55 0.55
N MET A 692 44.57 -1.42 0.84
CA MET A 692 44.48 -0.20 0.05
C MET A 692 45.70 -0.10 -0.87
N SER A 693 45.47 0.26 -2.13
CA SER A 693 46.53 0.47 -3.12
C SER A 693 47.33 1.75 -2.91
N ARG A 694 46.87 2.63 -2.01
CA ARG A 694 47.51 3.90 -1.64
C ARG A 694 47.03 4.31 -0.24
N LYS A 695 47.81 5.15 0.43
CA LYS A 695 47.43 5.70 1.74
C LYS A 695 46.05 6.38 1.70
N PRO A 696 45.27 6.34 2.80
CA PRO A 696 44.00 7.06 2.86
C PRO A 696 44.22 8.57 2.68
N SER A 697 43.38 9.22 1.88
CA SER A 697 43.41 10.67 1.65
C SER A 697 42.36 11.44 2.47
N THR A 698 41.83 10.83 3.53
CA THR A 698 40.75 11.41 4.34
C THR A 698 41.26 12.52 5.26
N THR A 699 40.67 13.71 5.12
CA THR A 699 40.84 14.85 6.04
C THR A 699 39.95 14.64 7.26
N GLY A 700 40.53 14.41 8.45
CA GLY A 700 39.80 14.13 9.69
C GLY A 700 40.74 13.98 10.89
N THR A 701 40.20 13.78 12.09
CA THR A 701 41.00 13.56 13.31
C THR A 701 41.36 12.09 13.43
N TRP A 702 42.65 11.79 13.63
CA TRP A 702 43.20 10.43 13.70
C TRP A 702 43.51 10.03 15.14
N PHE A 703 43.13 8.82 15.52
CA PHE A 703 43.43 8.23 16.83
C PHE A 703 44.15 6.90 16.64
N ASN A 704 45.14 6.59 17.48
CA ASN A 704 45.61 5.21 17.57
C ASN A 704 44.58 4.35 18.29
N LEU A 705 44.60 3.05 18.01
CA LEU A 705 43.81 2.06 18.73
C LEU A 705 44.72 1.19 19.59
N SER A 706 44.46 1.12 20.89
CA SER A 706 45.09 0.19 21.83
C SER A 706 44.25 -1.07 21.96
N SER A 707 44.86 -2.25 21.89
CA SER A 707 44.16 -3.52 22.15
C SER A 707 44.17 -3.84 23.64
N ASP A 708 43.05 -4.29 24.19
CA ASP A 708 43.01 -4.82 25.57
C ASP A 708 43.88 -6.08 25.67
N SER A 709 44.82 -6.10 26.62
CA SER A 709 45.85 -7.15 26.75
C SER A 709 45.35 -8.52 27.25
N ASN A 710 44.07 -8.64 27.64
CA ASN A 710 43.56 -9.81 28.37
C ASN A 710 42.55 -10.70 27.60
N THR A 711 42.60 -10.76 26.26
CA THR A 711 41.72 -11.70 25.51
C THR A 711 42.44 -12.44 24.38
N SER A 712 42.23 -13.76 24.32
CA SER A 712 42.79 -14.67 23.31
C SER A 712 42.41 -14.27 21.88
N ASN A 713 43.27 -14.64 20.93
CA ASN A 713 43.45 -14.09 19.57
C ASN A 713 42.22 -14.00 18.62
N SER A 714 41.01 -14.35 19.03
CA SER A 714 39.81 -14.32 18.18
C SER A 714 38.80 -13.21 18.52
N LYS A 715 38.97 -12.41 19.58
CA LYS A 715 38.03 -11.31 19.94
C LYS A 715 38.71 -10.10 20.59
N ARG A 716 39.77 -9.54 20.00
CA ARG A 716 40.41 -8.35 20.58
C ARG A 716 39.46 -7.14 20.50
N LYS A 717 39.14 -6.56 21.65
CA LYS A 717 38.49 -5.24 21.77
C LYS A 717 39.56 -4.16 21.71
N TYR A 718 39.29 -3.11 20.95
CA TYR A 718 40.21 -1.99 20.80
C TYR A 718 39.60 -0.73 21.38
N SER A 719 40.35 -0.03 22.22
CA SER A 719 40.04 1.27 22.80
C SER A 719 40.69 2.39 21.97
N ILE A 720 40.04 3.56 21.94
CA ILE A 720 40.58 4.75 21.27
C ILE A 720 41.60 5.41 22.18
N GLY A 721 42.83 5.54 21.68
CA GLY A 721 43.93 6.17 22.39
C GLY A 721 44.15 7.64 21.99
N LYS A 722 45.41 8.09 22.04
CA LYS A 722 45.77 9.51 21.89
C LYS A 722 45.54 10.01 20.44
N ILE A 723 45.16 11.29 20.32
CA ILE A 723 45.16 12.01 19.02
C ILE A 723 46.57 11.97 18.44
N VAL A 724 46.67 11.66 17.15
CA VAL A 724 47.96 11.58 16.45
C VAL A 724 48.11 12.84 15.57
N PRO A 725 49.10 13.73 15.81
CA PRO A 725 49.23 15.01 15.11
C PRO A 725 49.49 14.86 13.60
N LYS A 726 50.25 13.83 13.24
CA LYS A 726 50.54 13.32 11.88
C LYS A 726 50.87 11.84 12.03
N TYR A 727 50.55 11.01 11.04
CA TYR A 727 50.77 9.56 11.14
C TYR A 727 52.25 9.24 11.46
N ALA A 728 52.47 8.26 12.35
CA ALA A 728 53.80 7.73 12.63
C ALA A 728 54.05 6.54 11.68
N ASN A 729 55.15 6.59 10.93
CA ASN A 729 55.50 5.60 9.91
C ASN A 729 56.28 4.39 10.46
N ASN A 730 56.27 4.20 11.78
CA ASN A 730 57.11 3.20 12.43
C ASN A 730 56.42 1.83 12.37
N THR A 731 56.54 1.13 11.25
CA THR A 731 55.90 -0.17 10.96
C THR A 731 56.77 -1.37 11.31
N SER A 732 57.72 -1.23 12.23
CA SER A 732 58.56 -2.34 12.69
C SER A 732 57.70 -3.31 13.51
N GLU A 733 57.33 -4.40 12.85
CA GLU A 733 56.87 -5.68 13.42
C GLU A 733 55.42 -5.81 13.94
N SER A 734 54.67 -4.72 14.17
CA SER A 734 53.25 -4.82 14.63
C SER A 734 52.24 -3.98 13.83
N PRO A 735 51.02 -4.48 13.55
CA PRO A 735 49.99 -3.73 12.83
C PRO A 735 49.44 -2.58 13.66
N LEU A 736 49.71 -1.34 13.25
CA LEU A 736 49.14 -0.14 13.83
C LEU A 736 47.72 0.07 13.30
N SER A 737 46.74 0.25 14.19
CA SER A 737 45.35 0.49 13.82
C SER A 737 44.95 1.93 14.17
N PHE A 738 44.24 2.57 13.27
CA PHE A 738 43.79 3.96 13.37
C PHE A 738 42.29 4.08 13.20
N PHE A 739 41.71 5.00 13.97
CA PHE A 739 40.34 5.46 13.79
C PHE A 739 40.35 6.88 13.24
N VAL A 740 39.51 7.17 12.25
CA VAL A 740 39.39 8.49 11.63
C VAL A 740 37.96 8.95 11.64
N SER A 741 37.76 10.17 12.12
CA SER A 741 36.47 10.81 12.22
C SER A 741 36.43 12.04 11.30
N VAL A 742 35.51 12.07 10.34
CA VAL A 742 35.45 13.06 9.24
C VAL A 742 34.16 13.88 9.31
N LYS A 743 34.27 15.20 9.27
CA LYS A 743 33.14 16.14 9.31
C LYS A 743 32.50 16.33 7.93
N THR A 744 31.19 16.17 7.81
CA THR A 744 30.38 16.30 6.59
C THR A 744 29.10 17.09 6.88
N SER A 745 28.51 17.78 5.89
CA SER A 745 27.26 18.53 6.10
C SER A 745 26.04 17.79 5.54
N ILE A 746 24.93 17.74 6.28
CA ILE A 746 23.66 17.10 5.84
C ILE A 746 22.59 18.16 5.55
N SER A 747 21.80 17.97 4.48
CA SER A 747 20.69 18.86 4.09
C SER A 747 19.33 18.14 4.10
N HIS A 748 18.33 18.72 4.78
CA HIS A 748 16.94 18.23 4.85
C HIS A 748 15.92 19.37 4.60
N LYS A 749 14.82 19.05 3.90
CA LYS A 749 13.74 20.00 3.53
C LYS A 749 12.66 20.16 4.61
N SER A 750 12.56 19.23 5.56
CA SER A 750 11.54 19.17 6.63
C SER A 750 12.19 18.79 7.96
N LEU A 751 11.46 18.99 9.08
CA LEU A 751 11.88 18.47 10.38
C LEU A 751 12.14 16.97 10.27
N THR A 752 13.32 16.55 10.69
CA THR A 752 13.77 15.15 10.60
C THR A 752 14.08 14.63 12.00
N PRO A 753 13.69 13.40 12.35
CA PRO A 753 13.97 12.80 13.65
C PRO A 753 15.45 12.43 13.82
N TYR A 754 16.02 12.78 14.98
CA TYR A 754 17.39 12.50 15.39
C TYR A 754 17.46 12.00 16.84
N ILE A 755 18.44 11.15 17.12
CA ILE A 755 18.91 10.85 18.47
C ILE A 755 20.09 11.78 18.75
N SER A 756 20.05 12.50 19.86
CA SER A 756 21.11 13.37 20.36
C SER A 756 21.85 12.68 21.49
N TYR A 757 23.17 12.71 21.42
CA TYR A 757 24.05 12.27 22.49
C TYR A 757 24.80 13.49 23.01
N THR A 758 24.53 13.87 24.26
CA THR A 758 25.15 15.01 24.94
C THR A 758 26.11 14.50 26.01
N TYR A 759 27.35 14.96 25.97
CA TYR A 759 28.40 14.58 26.91
C TYR A 759 28.86 15.81 27.65
N GLU A 760 28.90 15.71 28.97
CA GLU A 760 29.59 16.69 29.81
C GLU A 760 31.03 16.25 30.00
N LEU A 761 31.95 17.16 29.74
CA LEU A 761 33.39 16.92 29.75
C LEU A 761 34.05 17.80 30.82
N VAL A 762 34.99 17.27 31.58
CA VAL A 762 35.76 18.00 32.59
C VAL A 762 37.19 18.16 32.11
N ASN A 763 37.69 19.40 32.04
CA ASN A 763 39.09 19.65 31.73
C ASN A 763 39.96 19.11 32.87
N LYS A 764 40.95 18.27 32.56
CA LYS A 764 41.80 17.59 33.55
C LYS A 764 42.62 18.57 34.38
N ASN A 765 43.05 19.67 33.78
CA ASN A 765 43.95 20.67 34.40
C ASN A 765 43.15 21.75 35.14
N THR A 766 42.16 22.35 34.47
CA THR A 766 41.41 23.50 35.02
C THR A 766 40.14 23.11 35.78
N LYS A 767 39.74 21.83 35.72
CA LYS A 767 38.45 21.30 36.23
C LYS A 767 37.19 21.95 35.63
N THR A 768 37.33 22.87 34.68
CA THR A 768 36.21 23.52 33.99
C THR A 768 35.41 22.52 33.16
N LYS A 769 34.09 22.64 33.18
CA LYS A 769 33.17 21.78 32.42
C LYS A 769 32.91 22.32 31.01
N LYS A 770 32.77 21.42 30.03
CA LYS A 770 32.38 21.71 28.64
C LYS A 770 31.38 20.67 28.16
N THR A 771 30.31 21.10 27.50
CA THR A 771 29.31 20.20 26.94
C THR A 771 29.49 20.04 25.42
N VAL A 772 29.40 18.81 24.94
CA VAL A 772 29.46 18.47 23.51
C VAL A 772 28.24 17.64 23.14
N ARG A 773 27.60 17.97 22.02
CA ARG A 773 26.40 17.27 21.51
C ARG A 773 26.59 16.87 20.06
N PHE A 774 26.16 15.66 19.70
CA PHE A 774 26.04 15.24 18.31
C PHE A 774 24.72 14.52 18.05
N PHE A 775 24.34 14.43 16.77
CA PHE A 775 23.06 13.91 16.32
C PHE A 775 23.22 12.74 15.35
N GLU A 776 22.48 11.66 15.58
CA GLU A 776 22.34 10.50 14.71
C GLU A 776 20.94 10.45 14.11
N LYS A 777 20.82 10.35 12.79
CA LYS A 777 19.51 10.35 12.12
C LYS A 777 18.73 9.09 12.49
N SER A 778 17.45 9.25 12.79
CA SER A 778 16.57 8.13 13.19
C SER A 778 15.29 8.09 12.34
N ASP A 779 14.37 7.21 12.70
CA ASP A 779 13.02 7.14 12.14
C ASP A 779 11.96 7.60 13.16
N ILE A 780 10.67 7.46 12.82
CA ILE A 780 9.56 7.93 13.66
C ILE A 780 9.40 7.15 14.98
N SER A 781 10.13 6.05 15.17
CA SER A 781 10.10 5.27 16.42
C SER A 781 10.51 6.08 17.65
N ILE A 782 11.35 7.11 17.50
CA ILE A 782 11.78 7.98 18.61
C ILE A 782 10.61 8.74 19.28
N TYR A 783 9.48 8.89 18.58
CA TYR A 783 8.29 9.54 19.15
C TYR A 783 7.66 8.68 20.24
N PHE A 784 7.87 7.36 20.18
CA PHE A 784 7.35 6.37 21.14
C PHE A 784 8.43 5.83 22.09
N ALA A 785 9.65 6.37 22.03
CA ALA A 785 10.73 5.96 22.92
C ALA A 785 10.40 6.31 24.38
N SER A 786 10.44 5.30 25.26
CA SER A 786 10.27 5.47 26.70
C SER A 786 11.45 6.23 27.31
N TYR A 787 11.15 7.05 28.31
CA TYR A 787 12.14 7.78 29.14
C TYR A 787 12.27 7.19 30.54
N LEU A 788 11.50 6.15 30.85
CA LEU A 788 11.47 5.51 32.15
C LEU A 788 12.64 4.53 32.30
N SER A 789 13.19 4.44 33.50
CA SER A 789 14.08 3.34 33.90
C SER A 789 13.35 2.00 33.88
N ALA A 790 14.10 0.90 33.85
CA ALA A 790 13.53 -0.44 33.93
C ALA A 790 12.69 -0.66 35.20
N SER A 791 13.09 -0.04 36.32
CA SER A 791 12.34 -0.06 37.58
C SER A 791 11.00 0.67 37.45
N GLU A 792 11.02 1.89 36.90
CA GLU A 792 9.79 2.68 36.68
C GLU A 792 8.84 2.01 35.69
N ILE A 793 9.34 1.37 34.62
CA ILE A 793 8.51 0.61 33.68
C ILE A 793 7.79 -0.54 34.41
N LYS A 794 8.50 -1.24 35.30
CA LYS A 794 7.93 -2.32 36.11
C LYS A 794 6.85 -1.77 37.05
N ASN A 795 7.17 -0.71 37.80
CA ASN A 795 6.29 -0.09 38.79
C ASN A 795 5.03 0.52 38.15
N TYR A 796 5.17 1.09 36.95
CA TYR A 796 4.08 1.79 36.26
C TYR A 796 3.48 1.00 35.09
N SER A 797 3.74 -0.31 35.00
CA SER A 797 3.27 -1.16 33.91
C SER A 797 1.74 -1.12 33.73
N GLY A 798 0.97 -0.99 34.82
CA GLY A 798 -0.49 -0.80 34.77
C GLY A 798 -0.91 0.53 34.12
N ALA A 799 -0.16 1.60 34.37
CA ALA A 799 -0.37 2.93 33.80
C ALA A 799 0.15 3.07 32.37
N LEU A 800 0.66 2.00 31.75
CA LEU A 800 1.11 1.95 30.36
C LEU A 800 0.26 1.01 29.49
N LYS A 801 -0.60 0.18 30.10
CA LYS A 801 -1.39 -0.84 29.41
C LYS A 801 -2.66 -0.27 28.78
N SER A 802 -3.12 -0.95 27.73
CA SER A 802 -4.46 -0.74 27.18
C SER A 802 -5.52 -1.21 28.16
N THR A 803 -6.67 -0.55 28.15
CA THR A 803 -7.88 -0.96 28.87
C THR A 803 -9.09 -0.86 27.94
N TYR A 804 -10.27 -1.32 28.36
CA TYR A 804 -11.44 -1.44 27.48
C TYR A 804 -11.77 -0.14 26.72
N ASN A 805 -11.87 0.98 27.45
CA ASN A 805 -12.15 2.30 26.84
C ASN A 805 -10.88 3.09 26.48
N CYS A 806 -9.67 2.58 26.76
CA CYS A 806 -8.40 3.26 26.49
C CYS A 806 -7.47 2.39 25.64
N HIS A 807 -7.58 2.57 24.33
CA HIS A 807 -6.93 1.77 23.29
C HIS A 807 -5.48 2.23 23.03
N VAL A 808 -4.55 1.79 23.87
CA VAL A 808 -3.12 2.14 23.75
C VAL A 808 -2.53 1.46 22.51
N ASN A 809 -1.65 2.15 21.77
CA ASN A 809 -1.03 1.68 20.53
C ASN A 809 -1.98 1.42 19.36
N ASN A 810 -3.27 1.76 19.47
CA ASN A 810 -4.21 1.74 18.35
C ASN A 810 -3.67 2.57 17.17
N SER A 811 -3.93 2.11 15.94
CA SER A 811 -3.38 2.74 14.73
C SER A 811 -3.80 4.20 14.57
N ALA A 812 -5.04 4.57 14.93
CA ALA A 812 -5.53 5.95 14.88
C ALA A 812 -4.82 6.83 15.92
N ILE A 813 -4.68 6.32 17.15
CA ILE A 813 -3.97 7.00 18.26
C ILE A 813 -2.49 7.22 17.89
N LYS A 814 -1.80 6.18 17.39
CA LYS A 814 -0.40 6.28 16.93
C LYS A 814 -0.22 7.29 15.79
N LYS A 815 -1.10 7.26 14.78
CA LYS A 815 -1.07 8.20 13.67
C LYS A 815 -1.24 9.64 14.15
N GLN A 816 -2.12 9.86 15.12
CA GLN A 816 -2.35 11.18 15.68
C GLN A 816 -1.16 11.68 16.51
N VAL A 817 -0.53 10.82 17.31
CA VAL A 817 0.73 11.12 18.00
C VAL A 817 1.81 11.58 17.00
N VAL A 818 2.05 10.82 15.92
CA VAL A 818 3.04 11.21 14.90
C VAL A 818 2.71 12.55 14.26
N SER A 819 1.43 12.79 13.93
CA SER A 819 0.95 14.04 13.32
C SER A 819 1.23 15.26 14.19
N MET A 820 1.12 15.13 15.52
CA MET A 820 1.40 16.23 16.46
C MET A 820 2.89 16.40 16.70
N ILE A 821 3.62 15.32 16.99
CA ILE A 821 5.01 15.39 17.46
C ILE A 821 5.99 15.69 16.32
N SER A 822 5.73 15.23 15.09
CA SER A 822 6.62 15.49 13.93
C SER A 822 6.76 16.96 13.54
N LYS A 823 5.86 17.83 14.04
CA LYS A 823 5.84 19.27 13.77
C LYS A 823 6.59 20.09 14.83
N ILE A 824 6.95 19.48 15.95
CA ILE A 824 7.67 20.13 17.04
C ILE A 824 9.14 20.18 16.66
N SER A 825 9.75 21.37 16.66
CA SER A 825 11.20 21.54 16.49
C SER A 825 11.91 21.50 17.84
N GLY A 826 13.13 20.97 17.89
CA GLY A 826 13.94 20.93 19.11
C GLY A 826 13.87 19.60 19.86
N GLU A 827 14.26 19.63 21.15
CA GLU A 827 14.30 18.44 22.02
C GLU A 827 12.88 17.96 22.36
N LEU A 828 12.59 16.72 21.98
CA LEU A 828 11.33 16.02 22.21
C LEU A 828 11.30 15.41 23.62
N THR A 829 11.47 16.24 24.65
CA THR A 829 11.36 15.80 26.05
C THR A 829 9.95 15.27 26.34
N PRO A 830 9.76 14.40 27.35
CA PRO A 830 8.43 13.92 27.73
C PRO A 830 7.46 15.06 28.03
N LYS A 831 7.95 16.15 28.67
CA LYS A 831 7.15 17.35 28.94
C LYS A 831 6.76 18.10 27.67
N VAL A 832 7.67 18.32 26.73
CA VAL A 832 7.37 18.98 25.43
C VAL A 832 6.34 18.18 24.65
N LYS A 833 6.56 16.87 24.55
CA LYS A 833 5.62 15.91 23.97
C LYS A 833 4.25 16.02 24.65
N ALA A 834 4.24 16.10 25.98
CA ALA A 834 2.99 16.08 26.72
C ALA A 834 2.18 17.37 26.65
N VAL A 835 2.87 18.52 26.73
CA VAL A 835 2.26 19.84 26.56
C VAL A 835 1.65 19.98 25.17
N ALA A 836 2.31 19.45 24.13
CA ALA A 836 1.78 19.47 22.77
C ALA A 836 0.46 18.71 22.64
N ILE A 837 0.35 17.52 23.25
CA ILE A 837 -0.91 16.76 23.29
C ILE A 837 -1.99 17.52 24.07
N PHE A 838 -1.66 18.01 25.26
CA PHE A 838 -2.60 18.71 26.13
C PHE A 838 -3.18 19.95 25.42
N ASN A 839 -2.32 20.79 24.85
CA ASN A 839 -2.73 21.99 24.11
C ASN A 839 -3.47 21.65 22.82
N TRP A 840 -3.13 20.54 22.17
CA TRP A 840 -3.87 20.10 20.98
C TRP A 840 -5.29 19.71 21.35
N LEU A 841 -5.47 18.93 22.42
CA LEU A 841 -6.76 18.37 22.81
C LEU A 841 -7.66 19.42 23.44
N LYS A 842 -7.21 20.17 24.46
CA LYS A 842 -8.03 21.15 25.20
C LYS A 842 -8.67 22.25 24.35
N ASN A 843 -8.14 22.48 23.14
CA ASN A 843 -8.57 23.54 22.24
C ASN A 843 -9.40 22.99 21.05
N ARG A 844 -9.86 21.72 21.08
CA ARG A 844 -10.49 21.06 19.92
C ARG A 844 -11.86 20.46 20.17
N HIS A 845 -12.38 20.54 21.39
CA HIS A 845 -13.70 20.02 21.75
C HIS A 845 -14.39 21.00 22.70
N ASN A 846 -15.70 20.81 22.87
CA ASN A 846 -16.52 21.45 23.89
C ASN A 846 -17.01 20.38 24.89
N TYR A 847 -17.27 20.82 26.12
CA TYR A 847 -17.82 19.95 27.14
C TYR A 847 -19.32 19.72 26.92
N ARG A 848 -19.77 18.47 27.08
CA ARG A 848 -21.20 18.13 27.18
C ARG A 848 -21.43 17.32 28.45
N GLY A 849 -22.43 17.73 29.23
CA GLY A 849 -22.86 17.00 30.41
C GLY A 849 -23.65 15.75 30.02
N TYR A 850 -23.04 14.59 30.14
CA TYR A 850 -23.70 13.30 30.20
C TYR A 850 -22.96 12.44 31.23
N SER A 851 -23.67 11.50 31.84
CA SER A 851 -23.07 10.55 32.79
C SER A 851 -22.15 9.58 32.05
N ASP A 852 -21.01 9.29 32.68
CA ASP A 852 -20.13 8.18 32.32
C ASP A 852 -19.57 8.23 30.89
N THR A 853 -19.01 7.14 30.40
CA THR A 853 -18.33 7.11 29.10
C THR A 853 -19.27 6.61 28.00
N TRP A 854 -19.37 7.35 26.89
CA TRP A 854 -20.18 6.94 25.72
C TRP A 854 -19.32 6.48 24.55
N TYR A 855 -18.08 6.98 24.45
CA TYR A 855 -17.28 6.87 23.23
C TYR A 855 -15.95 6.13 23.45
N GLY A 856 -15.36 6.22 24.63
CA GLY A 856 -13.98 5.78 24.87
C GLY A 856 -12.97 6.53 23.99
N ALA A 857 -11.70 6.14 24.06
CA ALA A 857 -10.60 6.91 23.46
C ALA A 857 -10.67 7.05 21.93
N VAL A 858 -10.96 5.97 21.20
CA VAL A 858 -10.89 5.97 19.73
C VAL A 858 -12.07 6.71 19.12
N ASN A 859 -13.30 6.50 19.62
CA ASN A 859 -14.45 7.21 19.09
C ASN A 859 -14.43 8.69 19.50
N SER A 860 -13.95 9.01 20.70
CA SER A 860 -13.68 10.40 21.10
C SER A 860 -12.68 11.07 20.14
N LEU A 861 -11.59 10.37 19.77
CA LEU A 861 -10.66 10.89 18.76
C LEU A 861 -11.34 11.12 17.41
N ASN A 862 -12.17 10.18 16.96
CA ASN A 862 -12.88 10.30 15.69
C ASN A 862 -13.83 11.50 15.69
N LEU A 863 -14.54 11.75 16.80
CA LEU A 863 -15.38 12.94 16.97
C LEU A 863 -14.54 14.21 16.90
N VAL A 864 -13.45 14.28 17.66
CA VAL A 864 -12.53 15.44 17.68
C VAL A 864 -11.90 15.72 16.30
N LEU A 865 -11.68 14.70 15.47
CA LEU A 865 -11.14 14.86 14.12
C LEU A 865 -12.20 15.17 13.05
N LYS A 866 -13.45 14.71 13.23
CA LYS A 866 -14.56 14.96 12.29
C LYS A 866 -15.28 16.29 12.55
N GLY A 867 -15.32 16.76 13.80
CA GLY A 867 -15.97 18.01 14.18
C GLY A 867 -15.17 19.25 13.75
N LYS A 868 -15.85 20.39 13.58
CA LYS A 868 -15.17 21.69 13.54
C LYS A 868 -14.46 21.90 14.89
N ILE A 869 -13.32 22.61 14.87
CA ILE A 869 -12.54 22.91 16.08
C ILE A 869 -13.47 23.53 17.13
N GLY A 870 -13.60 22.88 18.29
CA GLY A 870 -14.47 23.37 19.37
C GLY A 870 -15.97 23.09 19.15
N GLN A 871 -16.37 22.10 18.34
CA GLN A 871 -17.78 21.68 18.23
C GLN A 871 -18.04 20.22 18.63
N SER A 872 -16.98 19.45 18.88
CA SER A 872 -17.11 18.06 19.34
C SER A 872 -17.55 18.02 20.79
N LEU A 873 -18.68 17.39 21.08
CA LEU A 873 -19.30 17.36 22.41
C LEU A 873 -18.95 16.06 23.14
N ILE A 874 -17.97 16.11 24.06
CA ILE A 874 -17.55 14.96 24.88
C ILE A 874 -17.37 15.35 26.35
N ASN A 875 -17.73 14.47 27.28
CA ASN A 875 -17.66 14.72 28.72
C ASN A 875 -16.27 14.45 29.32
N CYS A 876 -16.14 14.53 30.64
CA CYS A 876 -14.88 14.35 31.36
C CYS A 876 -14.30 12.91 31.26
N ALA A 877 -15.15 11.87 31.27
CA ALA A 877 -14.70 10.49 31.18
C ALA A 877 -14.10 10.16 29.80
N ASP A 878 -14.80 10.53 28.72
CA ASP A 878 -14.37 10.31 27.34
C ASP A 878 -13.08 11.08 26.99
N GLN A 879 -12.96 12.30 27.50
CA GLN A 879 -11.74 13.07 27.39
C GLN A 879 -10.58 12.46 28.15
N ALA A 880 -10.81 11.97 29.38
CA ALA A 880 -9.78 11.28 30.16
C ALA A 880 -9.30 10.02 29.42
N HIS A 881 -10.20 9.24 28.83
CA HIS A 881 -9.85 8.07 28.00
C HIS A 881 -8.93 8.42 26.84
N LEU A 882 -9.31 9.42 26.03
CA LEU A 882 -8.51 9.87 24.88
C LEU A 882 -7.15 10.39 25.33
N THR A 883 -7.13 11.23 26.36
CA THR A 883 -5.92 11.83 26.92
C THR A 883 -4.95 10.75 27.38
N ILE A 884 -5.41 9.79 28.17
CA ILE A 884 -4.61 8.68 28.70
C ILE A 884 -4.11 7.78 27.56
N ALA A 885 -4.95 7.46 26.57
CA ALA A 885 -4.54 6.62 25.43
C ALA A 885 -3.39 7.24 24.61
N LEU A 886 -3.43 8.56 24.38
CA LEU A 886 -2.37 9.30 23.71
C LEU A 886 -1.06 9.27 24.50
N TYR A 887 -1.12 9.48 25.83
CA TYR A 887 0.05 9.45 26.70
C TYR A 887 0.68 8.07 26.84
N ARG A 888 -0.13 7.05 27.12
CA ARG A 888 0.34 5.66 27.26
C ARG A 888 0.99 5.16 25.97
N THR A 889 0.46 5.55 24.80
CA THR A 889 1.04 5.20 23.49
C THR A 889 2.45 5.76 23.30
N MET A 890 2.78 6.86 23.97
CA MET A 890 4.11 7.48 23.95
C MET A 890 5.05 6.97 25.04
N GLY A 891 4.63 5.98 25.81
CA GLY A 891 5.38 5.49 26.96
C GLY A 891 5.33 6.42 28.18
N ILE A 892 4.37 7.36 28.23
CA ILE A 892 4.14 8.20 29.42
C ILE A 892 3.11 7.49 30.32
N PRO A 893 3.47 7.10 31.56
CA PRO A 893 2.52 6.51 32.48
C PRO A 893 1.37 7.47 32.75
N ALA A 894 0.14 6.98 32.59
CA ALA A 894 -1.05 7.77 32.80
C ALA A 894 -2.15 6.93 33.47
N PHE A 895 -2.91 7.53 34.38
CA PHE A 895 -4.05 6.89 35.04
C PHE A 895 -5.19 7.88 35.28
N TYR A 896 -6.36 7.38 35.64
CA TYR A 896 -7.55 8.18 35.90
C TYR A 896 -7.56 8.63 37.36
N GLU A 897 -7.81 9.90 37.61
CA GLU A 897 -8.26 10.38 38.91
C GLU A 897 -9.73 10.79 38.83
N HIS A 898 -10.46 10.50 39.91
CA HIS A 898 -11.86 10.86 40.10
C HIS A 898 -11.98 11.61 41.42
N GLY A 899 -12.65 12.75 41.39
CA GLY A 899 -12.94 13.53 42.60
C GLY A 899 -14.21 14.33 42.48
N TYR A 900 -14.68 14.79 43.63
CA TYR A 900 -15.78 15.75 43.73
C TYR A 900 -15.20 17.16 43.66
N CYS A 901 -15.64 17.96 42.68
CA CYS A 901 -15.04 19.24 42.32
C CYS A 901 -16.08 20.36 42.35
N LYS A 902 -15.70 21.54 42.88
CA LYS A 902 -16.49 22.77 42.83
C LYS A 902 -16.06 23.59 41.62
N PHE A 903 -16.95 23.70 40.65
CA PHE A 903 -16.83 24.57 39.48
C PHE A 903 -17.53 25.91 39.75
N LYS A 904 -17.40 26.87 38.82
CA LYS A 904 -17.95 28.23 38.98
C LYS A 904 -19.46 28.26 39.28
N HIS A 905 -20.22 27.31 38.74
CA HIS A 905 -21.69 27.31 38.81
C HIS A 905 -22.30 26.02 39.41
N ASN A 906 -21.51 25.00 39.73
CA ASN A 906 -22.01 23.75 40.32
C ASN A 906 -20.89 22.94 41.01
N SER A 907 -21.28 21.89 41.73
CA SER A 907 -20.35 20.86 42.24
C SER A 907 -20.74 19.50 41.66
N SER A 908 -19.77 18.76 41.12
CA SER A 908 -20.03 17.45 40.50
C SER A 908 -18.82 16.52 40.54
N GLY A 909 -19.05 15.23 40.31
CA GLY A 909 -17.98 14.26 40.08
C GLY A 909 -17.26 14.56 38.77
N HIS A 910 -15.93 14.45 38.77
CA HIS A 910 -15.10 14.82 37.63
C HIS A 910 -13.95 13.85 37.43
N TYR A 911 -13.67 13.50 36.18
CA TYR A 911 -12.57 12.63 35.78
C TYR A 911 -11.50 13.41 35.03
N TRP A 912 -10.23 13.14 35.34
CA TRP A 912 -9.10 13.71 34.62
C TRP A 912 -7.95 12.71 34.50
N ALA A 913 -7.00 13.03 33.62
CA ALA A 913 -5.79 12.24 33.45
C ALA A 913 -4.72 12.71 34.44
N LYS A 914 -4.03 11.76 35.06
CA LYS A 914 -2.80 12.02 35.81
C LYS A 914 -1.64 11.33 35.12
N ILE A 915 -0.59 12.08 34.78
CA ILE A 915 0.55 11.57 34.04
C ILE A 915 1.86 11.75 34.80
N TYR A 916 2.79 10.83 34.63
CA TYR A 916 4.09 10.88 35.29
C TYR A 916 5.14 11.43 34.35
N ILE A 917 5.83 12.51 34.68
CA ILE A 917 6.97 13.00 33.90
C ILE A 917 8.11 13.32 34.87
N SER A 918 9.26 12.67 34.67
CA SER A 918 10.52 12.99 35.34
C SER A 918 10.39 13.16 36.87
N GLY A 919 9.84 12.16 37.57
CA GLY A 919 9.72 12.20 39.03
C GLY A 919 8.47 12.91 39.58
N LYS A 920 7.63 13.50 38.73
CA LYS A 920 6.45 14.25 39.17
C LYS A 920 5.18 13.83 38.45
N TRP A 921 4.09 13.70 39.21
CA TRP A 921 2.75 13.54 38.66
C TRP A 921 2.14 14.90 38.30
N TYR A 922 1.60 14.98 37.09
CA TYR A 922 0.91 16.14 36.55
C TYR A 922 -0.56 15.79 36.34
N MET A 923 -1.43 16.65 36.83
CA MET A 923 -2.86 16.58 36.61
C MET A 923 -3.21 17.29 35.31
N LEU A 924 -3.88 16.59 34.40
CA LEU A 924 -4.25 17.08 33.09
C LEU A 924 -5.74 16.93 32.88
N ASP A 925 -6.41 18.07 32.95
CA ASP A 925 -7.82 18.19 32.66
C ASP A 925 -8.01 18.98 31.36
N THR A 926 -8.44 18.29 30.31
CA THR A 926 -8.67 18.89 28.99
C THR A 926 -10.07 19.48 28.83
N THR A 927 -10.96 19.34 29.82
CA THR A 927 -12.39 19.68 29.69
C THR A 927 -12.70 21.14 29.47
N ASN A 928 -11.75 22.02 29.74
CA ASN A 928 -11.89 23.46 29.55
C ASN A 928 -10.62 24.04 28.91
N SER A 929 -10.79 24.92 27.91
CA SER A 929 -9.67 25.61 27.25
C SER A 929 -8.90 26.53 28.19
N GLY A 930 -9.52 27.00 29.28
CA GLY A 930 -8.91 27.78 30.36
C GLY A 930 -8.06 26.95 31.34
N ASN A 931 -8.14 25.62 31.29
CA ASN A 931 -7.24 24.76 32.07
C ASN A 931 -5.81 24.83 31.52
N GLY A 932 -4.84 24.81 32.42
CA GLY A 932 -3.42 24.78 32.10
C GLY A 932 -2.81 23.41 32.33
N PHE A 933 -1.56 23.25 31.89
CA PHE A 933 -0.83 22.02 32.15
C PHE A 933 -0.51 21.94 33.66
N ASN A 934 -1.20 21.07 34.39
CA ASN A 934 -1.16 20.99 35.86
C ASN A 934 -1.73 22.20 36.59
N SER A 935 -2.74 22.83 35.99
CA SER A 935 -3.62 23.80 36.66
C SER A 935 -5.03 23.68 36.10
N HIS A 936 -6.02 23.98 36.93
CA HIS A 936 -7.43 23.88 36.57
C HIS A 936 -8.23 25.07 37.10
N THR A 937 -9.36 25.35 36.48
CA THR A 937 -10.24 26.47 36.86
C THR A 937 -11.23 26.13 37.98
N TRP A 938 -11.18 24.92 38.55
CA TRP A 938 -12.08 24.42 39.60
C TRP A 938 -11.35 24.15 40.93
N LYS A 939 -12.09 23.98 42.03
CA LYS A 939 -11.55 23.61 43.35
C LYS A 939 -11.84 22.15 43.66
N LEU A 940 -10.81 21.35 43.95
CA LEU A 940 -10.97 19.98 44.42
C LEU A 940 -11.53 19.98 45.84
N LEU A 941 -12.63 19.26 46.07
CA LEU A 941 -13.22 19.08 47.40
C LEU A 941 -12.76 17.76 48.04
N ASN A 942 -12.85 16.65 47.29
CA ASN A 942 -12.43 15.34 47.75
C ASN A 942 -11.98 14.45 46.57
N ILE A 943 -10.97 13.59 46.78
CA ILE A 943 -10.57 12.54 45.84
C ILE A 943 -11.37 11.28 46.15
N ILE A 944 -12.14 10.80 45.18
CA ILE A 944 -12.95 9.58 45.27
C ILE A 944 -12.09 8.35 44.98
N GLY A 945 -11.19 8.43 43.99
CA GLY A 945 -10.31 7.32 43.70
C GLY A 945 -9.36 7.53 42.52
N ARG A 946 -8.46 6.57 42.36
CA ARG A 946 -7.49 6.50 41.27
C ARG A 946 -7.54 5.12 40.62
N TYR A 947 -7.55 5.09 39.30
CA TYR A 947 -7.88 3.87 38.55
C TYR A 947 -6.93 3.65 37.38
N TYR A 948 -6.57 2.40 37.12
CA TYR A 948 -5.89 2.04 35.87
C TYR A 948 -6.86 1.97 34.69
N GLU A 949 -8.11 1.63 34.98
CA GLU A 949 -9.22 1.46 34.04
C GLU A 949 -10.49 2.09 34.62
N LEU A 950 -11.18 2.86 33.77
CA LEU A 950 -12.51 3.39 34.03
C LEU A 950 -13.49 2.66 33.10
N ASN A 951 -14.21 1.68 33.65
CA ASN A 951 -15.21 0.89 32.93
C ASN A 951 -16.26 0.37 33.92
N GLU A 952 -17.46 0.92 33.81
CA GLU A 952 -18.56 0.61 34.72
C GLU A 952 -19.25 -0.72 34.39
N LYS A 953 -19.07 -1.26 33.18
CA LYS A 953 -19.62 -2.58 32.77
C LYS A 953 -18.80 -3.77 33.26
N ILE A 954 -17.53 -3.56 33.66
CA ILE A 954 -16.60 -4.63 34.08
C ILE A 954 -16.04 -4.35 35.50
N GLY A 955 -16.49 -3.29 36.16
CA GLY A 955 -15.99 -2.82 37.45
C GLY A 955 -14.69 -2.02 37.33
N ASN A 956 -14.61 -0.91 38.05
CA ASN A 956 -13.45 -0.02 38.03
C ASN A 956 -12.24 -0.63 38.75
N LYS A 957 -11.13 -0.85 38.03
CA LYS A 957 -9.90 -1.41 38.62
C LYS A 957 -9.09 -0.32 39.34
N LYS A 958 -9.23 -0.27 40.68
CA LYS A 958 -8.51 0.65 41.56
C LYS A 958 -7.00 0.36 41.59
N ILE A 959 -6.21 1.42 41.76
CA ILE A 959 -4.77 1.32 42.02
C ILE A 959 -4.58 0.85 43.48
N SER A 960 -3.69 -0.13 43.71
CA SER A 960 -3.47 -0.68 45.05
C SER A 960 -2.82 0.35 45.98
N SER A 961 -3.15 0.29 47.28
CA SER A 961 -2.62 1.18 48.33
C SER A 961 -1.08 1.13 48.44
N LYS A 962 -0.47 -0.03 48.15
CA LYS A 962 0.99 -0.18 48.11
C LYS A 962 1.63 0.66 47.00
N ILE A 963 1.03 0.66 45.80
CA ILE A 963 1.52 1.45 44.67
C ILE A 963 1.28 2.96 44.93
N LEU A 964 0.18 3.33 45.60
CA LEU A 964 -0.10 4.72 45.96
C LEU A 964 0.90 5.35 46.96
N LYS A 965 1.61 4.54 47.75
CA LYS A 965 2.70 5.03 48.62
C LYS A 965 4.03 5.23 47.87
N GLU A 966 4.20 4.57 46.72
CA GLU A 966 5.37 4.68 45.84
C GLU A 966 5.18 5.73 44.71
N LEU A 967 3.95 6.18 44.49
CA LEU A 967 3.51 7.20 43.51
C LEU A 967 3.47 8.59 44.12
#